data_AF-A0A2P6NLP2-F1
#
_entry.id   AF-A0A2P6NLP2-F1
#
_cell.length_a   1.000
_cell.length_b   1.000
_cell.length_c   1.000
_cell.angle_alpha   90.00
_cell.angle_beta   90.00
_cell.angle_gamma   90.00
#
_symmetry.space_group_name_H-M   'P 1'
#
loop_
_entity.id
_entity.type
_entity.pdbx_description
1 polymer ?
#
loop_
_entity_poly.entity_id
_entity_poly.type
_entity_poly.pdbx_seq_one_letter_code
_entity_poly.pdbx_strand_id
1 'polypeptide(L)'
;MTVNDNARGDISLAQQNIPTNASCRRIRETTPACSRNSFATVLGHSKPTTIPRSNRYHNVTTRMKLTLAFLLFVMVAEAFTIGPSVTVKDLRLFYGETEYFIKGVAYSPSPLAKIIEGQLNGTGLCTPRKTFVLGSFTQTQIVSPCNYDDYFDGSIYPGGPSGGWFNGLWARDFPVLQRMGVNTIRLYRTWPVTQLSIDSDPLYVDKSVVGTNHIPFLDMAQQYGLKVLFPLLADQALLDSFSASQIQYYIRVFIDEVGYHPAILMYSFGNELQFTSRDDSFISKVNSYIDYARQYQVQKWGRYLPITTGLLDFVDSYNHLTAALDIDIMMLNAGYRGFDFSGLWAQFRYLTCQYQKPILIGEMGVHQDTKQFDVSSWFPTMWSDIINHKNFGATGGFLFEWQEEHWKGVASYGQDYTQFPDVYMGAVSLTPGSGQFPVDFIQMKTGGAYDYNGLVTGFSQNVYRLDGPNQRSTVTNNFCDGSYVDPTGGNQPPTAQCGVGSVACGQACIDPKSSIYCCVAGYILQQAQCPPSAFLANPNGFFAGSRGGSPFPTDGSSVGTTNGGSGNGGSSTTKSSTSQIVSSTIGGTGTTPQNPSTTTSSSSGSSTTTGNGGGACYNPNQYCCPNGNLVQIQFCSTSTATTSSPAPTTRSSSSTTRSSITMPSSSSTTTSTPSTTTSAPSTTCQTMFANLNCRTASEDPSQVSASGVTNAYNWLCSTYPQYCTDITTGGTYAGCNSVERISNAMNRYYQVYGPSQDACSFGGIGIVVTSIPSRSSTTTTPTSVVPATSSSPSTTRIVSSTVSMTTSLPASSTSTATAPRCTTNTCGASSCCPDKRNGNLCYSPSNYSCVVDRSNGSPYLCGLGSMSCNGACFDPNGYKCINGNIVQA
;
A
#
# COMPACT_ATOMS: atom_id res chain seq x y z
N MET A 1 28.06 -11.96 28.51
CA MET A 1 29.06 -11.25 29.34
C MET A 1 28.32 -10.55 30.47
N THR A 2 28.81 -10.66 31.70
CA THR A 2 28.25 -10.00 32.89
C THR A 2 28.65 -8.53 32.89
N VAL A 3 27.70 -7.62 33.08
CA VAL A 3 27.98 -6.18 33.23
C VAL A 3 27.97 -5.85 34.72
N ASN A 4 29.04 -5.22 35.20
CA ASN A 4 29.17 -4.78 36.60
C ASN A 4 28.56 -3.39 36.77
N ASP A 5 27.74 -3.22 37.81
CA ASP A 5 27.48 -1.93 38.42
C ASP A 5 28.73 -1.42 39.14
N ASN A 6 29.06 -0.13 38.96
CA ASN A 6 29.57 0.77 40.01
C ASN A 6 29.98 2.15 39.47
N ALA A 7 29.22 3.19 39.83
CA ALA A 7 29.73 4.55 40.02
C ALA A 7 28.73 5.38 40.84
N ARG A 8 28.94 5.51 42.14
CA ARG A 8 28.29 6.55 42.96
C ARG A 8 29.07 7.85 42.83
N GLY A 9 28.37 8.98 42.80
CA GLY A 9 28.93 10.32 42.94
C GLY A 9 27.99 11.21 43.73
N ASP A 10 28.33 11.49 44.99
CA ASP A 10 27.57 12.37 45.87
C ASP A 10 27.83 13.85 45.55
N ILE A 11 26.77 14.66 45.44
CA ILE A 11 26.84 16.13 45.58
C ILE A 11 25.70 16.60 46.48
N SER A 12 26.02 17.48 47.43
CA SER A 12 25.17 17.83 48.57
C SER A 12 24.17 18.97 48.31
N LEU A 13 22.94 18.76 48.79
CA LEU A 13 22.10 19.72 49.54
C LEU A 13 22.32 21.23 49.34
N ALA A 14 21.29 21.89 48.82
CA ALA A 14 20.88 23.23 49.24
C ALA A 14 19.35 23.26 49.42
N GLN A 15 18.87 23.54 50.63
CA GLN A 15 17.43 23.64 50.95
C GLN A 15 16.93 25.07 50.73
N GLN A 16 15.73 25.24 50.16
CA GLN A 16 14.91 26.43 50.39
C GLN A 16 13.45 26.07 50.67
N ASN A 17 12.87 26.80 51.62
CA ASN A 17 11.57 26.54 52.22
C ASN A 17 10.43 27.24 51.47
N ILE A 18 9.27 26.60 51.33
CA ILE A 18 7.96 27.27 51.21
C ILE A 18 6.96 26.53 52.13
N PRO A 19 6.21 27.24 52.99
CA PRO A 19 5.42 26.59 54.05
C PRO A 19 3.98 26.25 53.66
N THR A 20 3.47 25.17 54.23
CA THR A 20 2.04 24.86 54.34
C THR A 20 1.35 25.81 55.32
N ASN A 21 0.10 26.20 55.04
CA ASN A 21 -0.87 26.47 56.11
C ASN A 21 -2.31 26.32 55.62
N ALA A 22 -3.06 25.46 56.31
CA ALA A 22 -4.52 25.38 56.21
C ALA A 22 -5.13 26.10 57.42
N SER A 23 -6.34 26.66 57.28
CA SER A 23 -7.16 27.05 58.44
C SER A 23 -8.65 27.12 58.09
N CYS A 24 -9.45 26.51 58.96
CA CYS A 24 -10.91 26.54 58.87
C CYS A 24 -11.47 27.90 59.31
N ARG A 25 -12.61 28.31 58.73
CA ARG A 25 -13.60 29.10 59.48
C ARG A 25 -15.03 28.81 59.03
N ARG A 26 -15.89 28.55 60.01
CA ARG A 26 -17.35 28.34 59.92
C ARG A 26 -18.00 29.46 60.74
N ILE A 27 -19.06 30.12 60.26
CA ILE A 27 -20.10 30.79 61.10
C ILE A 27 -21.34 31.19 60.26
N ARG A 28 -22.49 30.84 60.84
CA ARG A 28 -23.92 31.23 60.71
C ARG A 28 -24.47 32.18 59.62
N GLU A 29 -25.57 31.71 59.03
CA GLU A 29 -26.94 32.28 59.02
C GLU A 29 -27.16 33.82 59.05
N THR A 30 -27.94 34.32 58.08
CA THR A 30 -29.17 35.11 58.33
C THR A 30 -30.08 35.11 57.08
N THR A 31 -31.39 34.92 57.27
CA THR A 31 -32.47 35.25 56.31
C THR A 31 -32.94 36.70 56.57
N PRO A 32 -33.60 37.40 55.62
CA PRO A 32 -35.07 37.33 55.56
C PRO A 32 -35.78 37.58 54.20
N ALA A 33 -36.99 37.02 54.11
CA ALA A 33 -38.24 37.59 53.57
C ALA A 33 -38.47 37.89 52.06
N CYS A 34 -39.51 37.20 51.55
CA CYS A 34 -40.68 37.72 50.81
C CYS A 34 -40.53 38.53 49.51
N SER A 35 -40.99 37.91 48.42
CA SER A 35 -42.08 38.49 47.60
C SER A 35 -42.86 37.37 46.89
N ARG A 36 -44.20 37.48 46.88
CA ARG A 36 -45.11 36.61 46.09
C ARG A 36 -45.41 37.31 44.78
N ASN A 37 -45.65 36.55 43.70
CA ASN A 37 -46.80 36.87 42.86
C ASN A 37 -47.38 35.66 42.15
N SER A 38 -48.70 35.67 42.02
CA SER A 38 -49.52 34.55 41.56
C SER A 38 -49.89 34.74 40.09
N PHE A 39 -50.06 33.64 39.35
CA PHE A 39 -50.88 33.67 38.12
C PHE A 39 -51.99 32.63 38.22
N ALA A 40 -53.23 33.12 38.18
CA ALA A 40 -54.42 32.30 38.28
C ALA A 40 -54.82 31.72 36.92
N THR A 41 -55.36 30.51 36.96
CA THR A 41 -55.96 29.84 35.80
C THR A 41 -57.34 30.44 35.51
N VAL A 42 -57.61 30.82 34.25
CA VAL A 42 -58.97 31.13 33.78
C VAL A 42 -59.26 30.31 32.52
N LEU A 43 -60.26 29.43 32.62
CA LEU A 43 -60.83 28.68 31.50
C LEU A 43 -61.81 29.58 30.74
N GLY A 44 -61.63 29.70 29.41
CA GLY A 44 -62.50 30.48 28.52
C GLY A 44 -63.01 29.65 27.35
N HIS A 45 -64.32 29.71 27.09
CA HIS A 45 -65.01 28.80 26.17
C HIS A 45 -64.79 29.06 24.67
N SER A 46 -64.71 27.95 23.94
CA SER A 46 -65.04 27.69 22.53
C SER A 46 -65.70 28.76 21.65
N LYS A 47 -65.19 28.88 20.42
CA LYS A 47 -65.98 29.02 19.18
C LYS A 47 -65.48 28.03 18.11
N PRO A 48 -66.35 27.32 17.38
CA PRO A 48 -65.93 26.38 16.34
C PRO A 48 -65.73 27.10 15.00
N THR A 49 -64.51 27.10 14.47
CA THR A 49 -64.22 27.60 13.12
C THR A 49 -64.23 26.46 12.12
N THR A 50 -65.13 26.52 11.14
CA THR A 50 -65.32 25.48 10.12
C THR A 50 -64.13 25.44 9.15
N ILE A 51 -63.28 24.42 9.24
CA ILE A 51 -62.14 24.23 8.33
C ILE A 51 -62.61 23.52 7.04
N PRO A 52 -62.37 24.08 5.83
CA PRO A 52 -62.81 23.47 4.58
C PRO A 52 -62.03 22.18 4.27
N ARG A 53 -62.75 21.13 3.85
CA ARG A 53 -62.23 19.78 3.55
C ARG A 53 -61.33 19.65 2.29
N SER A 54 -60.75 20.74 1.80
CA SER A 54 -59.97 20.75 0.54
C SER A 54 -58.51 20.28 0.66
N ASN A 55 -57.91 20.30 1.85
CA ASN A 55 -56.45 20.19 2.02
C ASN A 55 -55.88 18.76 2.26
N ARG A 56 -56.66 17.69 2.07
CA ARG A 56 -56.13 16.31 2.24
C ARG A 56 -55.26 15.85 1.07
N TYR A 57 -55.57 16.22 -0.18
CA TYR A 57 -54.83 15.72 -1.34
C TYR A 57 -53.44 16.34 -1.51
N HIS A 58 -53.29 17.65 -1.29
CA HIS A 58 -51.97 18.31 -1.40
C HIS A 58 -50.93 17.75 -0.41
N ASN A 59 -51.34 17.36 0.80
CA ASN A 59 -50.42 16.79 1.79
C ASN A 59 -49.87 15.40 1.39
N VAL A 60 -50.61 14.62 0.61
CA VAL A 60 -50.14 13.31 0.11
C VAL A 60 -49.11 13.52 -1.00
N THR A 61 -49.41 14.36 -1.99
CA THR A 61 -48.50 14.62 -3.12
C THR A 61 -47.18 15.25 -2.66
N THR A 62 -47.21 16.19 -1.70
CA THR A 62 -45.98 16.82 -1.17
C THR A 62 -45.13 15.82 -0.39
N ARG A 63 -45.74 14.94 0.43
CA ARG A 63 -45.00 13.87 1.12
C ARG A 63 -44.37 12.89 0.13
N MET A 64 -45.11 12.45 -0.87
CA MET A 64 -44.60 11.52 -1.89
C MET A 64 -43.45 12.12 -2.70
N LYS A 65 -43.52 13.42 -3.05
CA LYS A 65 -42.41 14.15 -3.68
C LYS A 65 -41.19 14.29 -2.76
N LEU A 66 -41.39 14.56 -1.46
CA LEU A 66 -40.30 14.66 -0.50
C LEU A 66 -39.59 13.32 -0.29
N THR A 67 -40.36 12.22 -0.18
CA THR A 67 -39.81 10.86 -0.07
C THR A 67 -39.07 10.45 -1.35
N LEU A 68 -39.61 10.77 -2.54
CA LEU A 68 -38.91 10.49 -3.80
C LEU A 68 -37.62 11.32 -3.94
N ALA A 69 -37.64 12.59 -3.55
CA ALA A 69 -36.45 13.44 -3.56
C ALA A 69 -35.39 12.96 -2.54
N PHE A 70 -35.81 12.50 -1.36
CA PHE A 70 -34.91 11.91 -0.37
C PHE A 70 -34.31 10.59 -0.85
N LEU A 71 -35.10 9.71 -1.48
CA LEU A 71 -34.61 8.47 -2.09
C LEU A 71 -33.65 8.75 -3.25
N LEU A 72 -33.92 9.74 -4.11
CA LEU A 72 -32.97 10.17 -5.13
C LEU A 72 -31.69 10.73 -4.50
N PHE A 73 -31.80 11.54 -3.45
CA PHE A 73 -30.64 12.12 -2.77
C PHE A 73 -29.77 11.04 -2.10
N VAL A 74 -30.37 10.00 -1.51
CA VAL A 74 -29.65 8.84 -0.97
C VAL A 74 -28.96 8.05 -2.09
N MET A 75 -29.67 7.68 -3.17
CA MET A 75 -29.04 6.97 -4.30
C MET A 75 -27.93 7.79 -4.97
N VAL A 76 -28.08 9.12 -5.08
CA VAL A 76 -27.04 10.01 -5.62
C VAL A 76 -25.88 10.12 -4.64
N ALA A 77 -26.11 10.26 -3.34
CA ALA A 77 -25.04 10.30 -2.33
C ALA A 77 -24.22 9.00 -2.30
N GLU A 78 -24.87 7.83 -2.41
CA GLU A 78 -24.20 6.53 -2.50
C GLU A 78 -23.41 6.39 -3.82
N ALA A 79 -23.96 6.87 -4.95
CA ALA A 79 -23.29 6.81 -6.25
C ALA A 79 -22.08 7.77 -6.38
N PHE A 80 -22.03 8.85 -5.60
CA PHE A 80 -20.96 9.85 -5.66
C PHE A 80 -19.84 9.65 -4.62
N THR A 81 -20.01 8.73 -3.67
CA THR A 81 -19.03 8.53 -2.58
C THR A 81 -17.94 7.52 -2.94
N ILE A 82 -18.29 6.33 -3.45
CA ILE A 82 -17.30 5.27 -3.67
C ILE A 82 -16.43 5.57 -4.91
N GLY A 83 -15.16 5.89 -4.66
CA GLY A 83 -14.16 6.08 -5.72
C GLY A 83 -13.99 4.82 -6.59
N PRO A 84 -13.52 4.95 -7.85
CA PRO A 84 -13.55 3.86 -8.83
C PRO A 84 -13.05 2.52 -8.28
N SER A 85 -13.84 1.48 -8.50
CA SER A 85 -13.55 0.12 -8.06
C SER A 85 -12.25 -0.37 -8.71
N VAL A 86 -11.31 -0.88 -7.92
CA VAL A 86 -10.17 -1.60 -8.48
C VAL A 86 -10.55 -3.06 -8.57
N THR A 87 -10.44 -3.65 -9.76
CA THR A 87 -10.79 -5.06 -9.98
C THR A 87 -9.70 -5.77 -10.77
N VAL A 88 -9.52 -7.05 -10.46
CA VAL A 88 -8.73 -7.98 -11.27
C VAL A 88 -9.73 -8.93 -11.94
N LYS A 89 -9.71 -9.00 -13.27
CA LYS A 89 -10.54 -9.91 -14.07
C LYS A 89 -9.81 -10.22 -15.37
N ASP A 90 -9.99 -11.42 -15.92
CA ASP A 90 -9.39 -11.83 -17.20
C ASP A 90 -7.87 -11.58 -17.27
N LEU A 91 -7.16 -11.83 -16.16
CA LEU A 91 -5.74 -11.54 -15.94
C LEU A 91 -5.32 -10.07 -16.20
N ARG A 92 -6.24 -9.13 -16.02
CA ARG A 92 -6.01 -7.70 -16.23
C ARG A 92 -6.48 -6.93 -15.00
N LEU A 93 -5.75 -5.87 -14.69
CA LEU A 93 -6.10 -4.91 -13.64
C LEU A 93 -6.96 -3.80 -14.25
N PHE A 94 -8.00 -3.37 -13.55
CA PHE A 94 -8.91 -2.29 -13.96
C PHE A 94 -9.09 -1.27 -12.84
N TYR A 95 -9.19 0.00 -13.21
CA TYR A 95 -9.56 1.11 -12.35
C TYR A 95 -10.87 1.72 -12.87
N GLY A 96 -11.98 1.39 -12.20
CA GLY A 96 -13.32 1.52 -12.79
C GLY A 96 -13.48 0.53 -13.95
N GLU A 97 -13.99 1.02 -15.09
CA GLU A 97 -14.15 0.22 -16.32
C GLU A 97 -12.89 0.18 -17.18
N THR A 98 -11.91 1.05 -16.92
CA THR A 98 -10.70 1.22 -17.72
C THR A 98 -9.61 0.24 -17.27
N GLU A 99 -9.04 -0.50 -18.21
CA GLU A 99 -7.84 -1.33 -17.96
C GLU A 99 -6.68 -0.44 -17.50
N TYR A 100 -6.08 -0.79 -16.37
CA TYR A 100 -5.03 -0.02 -15.71
C TYR A 100 -3.71 -0.79 -15.75
N PHE A 101 -2.79 -0.33 -16.58
CA PHE A 101 -1.45 -0.91 -16.73
C PHE A 101 -0.44 -0.10 -15.91
N ILE A 102 0.29 -0.76 -15.01
CA ILE A 102 1.18 -0.12 -14.03
C ILE A 102 2.48 0.32 -14.70
N LYS A 103 2.67 1.64 -14.74
CA LYS A 103 3.91 2.34 -15.11
C LYS A 103 4.51 2.87 -13.81
N GLY A 104 5.23 1.99 -13.14
CA GLY A 104 5.54 2.13 -11.72
C GLY A 104 6.89 2.78 -11.42
N VAL A 105 7.03 3.36 -10.24
CA VAL A 105 8.34 3.54 -9.61
C VAL A 105 8.28 3.03 -8.17
N ALA A 106 9.34 2.37 -7.72
CA ALA A 106 9.56 2.15 -6.30
C ALA A 106 10.04 3.47 -5.69
N TYR A 107 9.32 4.00 -4.69
CA TYR A 107 9.54 5.35 -4.18
C TYR A 107 9.96 5.29 -2.70
N SER A 108 11.25 5.42 -2.45
CA SER A 108 11.85 5.55 -1.12
C SER A 108 12.69 6.83 -1.08
N PRO A 109 12.07 8.01 -0.90
CA PRO A 109 12.76 9.30 -1.07
C PRO A 109 13.63 9.67 0.15
N SER A 110 14.59 8.81 0.50
CA SER A 110 15.51 9.03 1.61
C SER A 110 16.31 10.33 1.44
N PRO A 111 16.17 11.31 2.35
CA PRO A 111 16.97 12.52 2.29
C PRO A 111 18.43 12.19 2.61
N LEU A 112 19.37 12.89 1.98
CA LEU A 112 20.81 12.72 2.23
C LEU A 112 21.19 13.00 3.69
N ALA A 113 20.34 13.69 4.45
CA ALA A 113 20.47 13.89 5.89
C ALA A 113 20.52 12.58 6.72
N LYS A 114 20.05 11.44 6.20
CA LYS A 114 20.19 10.12 6.87
C LYS A 114 21.65 9.65 6.96
N ILE A 115 22.54 10.21 6.13
CA ILE A 115 23.91 9.73 5.92
C ILE A 115 24.89 10.22 6.99
N ILE A 116 24.68 11.40 7.58
CA ILE A 116 25.70 12.03 8.43
C ILE A 116 25.69 11.46 9.87
N GLU A 117 26.63 10.55 10.12
CA GLU A 117 27.15 10.10 11.43
C GLU A 117 26.13 9.58 12.47
N GLY A 118 25.70 8.32 12.34
CA GLY A 118 25.09 7.58 13.47
C GLY A 118 23.78 8.16 14.02
N GLN A 119 23.21 9.16 13.34
CA GLN A 119 21.98 9.84 13.75
C GLN A 119 20.74 9.01 13.40
N LEU A 120 20.56 7.89 14.11
CA LEU A 120 19.22 7.36 14.41
C LEU A 120 18.35 8.45 15.07
N ASN A 121 19.01 9.45 15.66
CA ASN A 121 18.48 10.70 16.16
C ASN A 121 18.69 11.90 15.19
N GLY A 122 18.28 11.75 13.92
CA GLY A 122 18.55 12.72 12.83
C GLY A 122 18.26 14.21 13.08
N THR A 123 18.64 15.04 12.12
CA THR A 123 18.20 16.44 12.02
C THR A 123 17.49 16.70 10.69
N GLY A 124 16.96 17.91 10.48
CA GLY A 124 16.29 18.27 9.22
C GLY A 124 15.09 17.36 8.94
N LEU A 125 15.06 16.73 7.77
CA LEU A 125 14.02 15.76 7.38
C LEU A 125 14.09 14.42 8.13
N CYS A 126 15.06 14.21 9.02
CA CYS A 126 15.17 13.02 9.86
C CYS A 126 15.05 13.29 11.37
N THR A 127 14.59 14.48 11.81
CA THR A 127 14.45 14.75 13.25
C THR A 127 13.50 13.75 13.94
N PRO A 128 13.90 13.18 15.09
CA PRO A 128 13.06 12.28 15.83
C PRO A 128 11.80 12.92 16.39
N ARG A 129 10.78 12.08 16.50
CA ARG A 129 9.50 12.37 17.15
C ARG A 129 9.22 11.36 18.25
N LYS A 130 8.41 11.76 19.23
CA LYS A 130 7.79 10.84 20.19
C LYS A 130 6.68 10.08 19.48
N THR A 131 6.73 8.76 19.48
CA THR A 131 5.68 7.85 18.97
C THR A 131 5.50 6.67 19.95
N PHE A 132 4.51 5.80 19.73
CA PHE A 132 4.38 4.57 20.53
C PHE A 132 5.35 3.47 20.06
N VAL A 133 5.80 2.63 20.99
CA VAL A 133 6.56 1.41 20.67
C VAL A 133 5.63 0.43 19.95
N LEU A 134 6.09 -0.18 18.86
CA LEU A 134 5.29 -1.18 18.17
C LEU A 134 4.91 -2.31 19.13
N GLY A 135 3.61 -2.62 19.20
CA GLY A 135 3.04 -3.62 20.10
C GLY A 135 2.60 -3.07 21.45
N SER A 136 2.82 -1.78 21.72
CA SER A 136 2.43 -1.10 22.96
C SER A 136 1.53 0.12 22.70
N PHE A 137 0.59 0.36 23.61
CA PHE A 137 -0.32 1.51 23.61
C PHE A 137 -0.01 2.53 24.71
N THR A 138 1.01 2.25 25.53
CA THR A 138 1.38 3.03 26.72
C THR A 138 2.85 3.41 26.74
N GLN A 139 3.73 2.57 26.16
CA GLN A 139 5.15 2.86 26.07
C GLN A 139 5.45 3.69 24.84
N THR A 140 6.09 4.84 25.04
CA THR A 140 6.52 5.72 23.95
C THR A 140 8.02 5.66 23.74
N GLN A 141 8.46 5.84 22.50
CA GLN A 141 9.85 5.89 22.08
C GLN A 141 10.11 7.15 21.24
N ILE A 142 11.37 7.55 21.16
CA ILE A 142 11.84 8.60 20.25
C ILE A 142 12.38 7.92 19.00
N VAL A 143 11.81 8.23 17.83
CA VAL A 143 12.23 7.61 16.55
C VAL A 143 12.29 8.64 15.43
N SER A 144 13.29 8.50 14.56
CA SER A 144 13.32 9.21 13.28
C SER A 144 12.41 8.50 12.25
N PRO A 145 11.62 9.23 11.44
CA PRO A 145 10.92 8.64 10.28
C PRO A 145 11.89 7.93 9.32
N CYS A 146 13.10 8.48 9.17
CA CYS A 146 14.18 7.92 8.35
C CYS A 146 14.74 6.58 8.88
N ASN A 147 14.47 6.20 10.13
CA ASN A 147 14.92 4.93 10.70
C ASN A 147 13.98 3.76 10.39
N TYR A 148 12.76 4.07 9.95
CA TYR A 148 11.75 3.10 9.52
C TYR A 148 11.25 3.38 8.10
N ASP A 149 12.03 4.14 7.33
CA ASP A 149 11.83 4.45 5.91
C ASP A 149 10.41 4.97 5.56
N ASP A 150 9.77 5.65 6.54
CA ASP A 150 8.42 6.19 6.40
C ASP A 150 8.47 7.65 5.95
N TYR A 151 8.79 7.84 4.67
CA TYR A 151 8.87 9.14 4.02
C TYR A 151 7.51 9.69 3.55
N PHE A 152 6.43 9.06 4.01
CA PHE A 152 5.05 9.27 3.55
C PHE A 152 4.19 9.91 4.65
N ASP A 153 4.79 10.16 5.82
CA ASP A 153 4.20 10.87 6.94
C ASP A 153 4.13 12.40 6.67
N GLY A 154 2.91 12.88 6.42
CA GLY A 154 2.58 14.30 6.23
C GLY A 154 2.32 15.06 7.52
N SER A 155 2.54 14.46 8.69
CA SER A 155 2.29 15.10 9.98
C SER A 155 3.17 16.32 10.21
N ILE A 156 2.63 17.30 10.95
CA ILE A 156 3.33 18.51 11.36
C ILE A 156 3.79 18.33 12.81
N TYR A 157 5.09 18.19 13.01
CA TYR A 157 5.69 18.05 14.34
C TYR A 157 6.24 19.37 14.88
N PRO A 158 6.20 19.61 16.21
CA PRO A 158 6.87 20.76 16.82
C PRO A 158 8.36 20.81 16.46
N GLY A 159 8.82 21.94 15.92
CA GLY A 159 10.19 22.11 15.43
C GLY A 159 10.43 21.65 13.98
N GLY A 160 9.42 21.08 13.32
CA GLY A 160 9.47 20.75 11.89
C GLY A 160 9.09 21.89 10.95
N PRO A 161 9.19 21.66 9.62
CA PRO A 161 8.61 22.55 8.63
C PRO A 161 7.09 22.63 8.80
N SER A 162 6.54 23.85 8.75
CA SER A 162 5.12 24.13 8.95
C SER A 162 4.19 23.56 7.88
N GLY A 163 4.74 23.14 6.73
CA GLY A 163 4.00 22.58 5.60
C GLY A 163 3.83 21.07 5.61
N GLY A 164 4.19 20.38 6.71
CA GLY A 164 4.30 18.92 6.75
C GLY A 164 5.73 18.46 6.40
N TRP A 165 6.15 17.34 6.98
CA TRP A 165 7.56 16.96 7.05
C TRP A 165 8.17 16.68 5.67
N PHE A 166 7.56 15.79 4.89
CA PHE A 166 8.07 15.36 3.57
C PHE A 166 7.36 16.02 2.38
N ASN A 167 6.36 16.87 2.61
CA ASN A 167 5.57 17.53 1.57
C ASN A 167 6.42 18.29 0.54
N GLY A 168 7.57 18.84 0.96
CA GLY A 168 8.54 19.48 0.07
C GLY A 168 9.27 18.53 -0.88
N LEU A 169 9.51 17.27 -0.47
CA LEU A 169 10.07 16.23 -1.34
C LEU A 169 9.04 15.79 -2.38
N TRP A 170 7.81 15.52 -1.97
CA TRP A 170 6.75 15.06 -2.88
C TRP A 170 6.41 16.14 -3.93
N ALA A 171 6.36 17.41 -3.52
CA ALA A 171 6.15 18.55 -4.42
C ALA A 171 7.30 18.77 -5.42
N ARG A 172 8.52 18.36 -5.07
CA ARG A 172 9.69 18.31 -5.98
C ARG A 172 9.57 17.12 -6.95
N ASP A 173 9.21 15.94 -6.44
CA ASP A 173 9.33 14.67 -7.15
C ASP A 173 8.15 14.36 -8.09
N PHE A 174 6.91 14.58 -7.65
CA PHE A 174 5.72 14.17 -8.40
C PHE A 174 5.56 14.84 -9.77
N PRO A 175 5.89 16.13 -9.97
CA PRO A 175 5.97 16.72 -11.31
C PRO A 175 6.96 16.01 -12.24
N VAL A 176 8.04 15.44 -11.69
CA VAL A 176 9.07 14.74 -12.47
C VAL A 176 8.63 13.33 -12.79
N LEU A 177 8.08 12.59 -11.83
CA LEU A 177 7.44 11.29 -12.04
C LEU A 177 6.36 11.35 -13.12
N GLN A 178 5.51 12.38 -13.07
CA GLN A 178 4.47 12.60 -14.09
C GLN A 178 5.09 12.83 -15.49
N ARG A 179 6.18 13.61 -15.60
CA ARG A 179 6.92 13.78 -16.87
C ARG A 179 7.61 12.49 -17.35
N MET A 180 8.03 11.63 -16.44
CA MET A 180 8.53 10.28 -16.74
C MET A 180 7.45 9.32 -17.26
N GLY A 181 6.17 9.71 -17.20
CA GLY A 181 5.06 8.83 -17.57
C GLY A 181 4.74 7.79 -16.50
N VAL A 182 5.28 7.94 -15.29
CA VAL A 182 4.90 7.14 -14.12
C VAL A 182 3.44 7.45 -13.81
N ASN A 183 2.64 6.40 -13.63
CA ASN A 183 1.25 6.50 -13.17
C ASN A 183 1.06 5.89 -11.78
N THR A 184 2.01 5.12 -11.27
CA THR A 184 1.89 4.39 -10.00
C THR A 184 3.18 4.47 -9.19
N ILE A 185 3.05 4.65 -7.88
CA ILE A 185 4.12 4.57 -6.90
C ILE A 185 3.95 3.28 -6.09
N ARG A 186 5.04 2.55 -5.85
CA ARG A 186 5.15 1.48 -4.86
C ARG A 186 5.89 2.00 -3.64
N LEU A 187 5.29 1.83 -2.45
CA LEU A 187 5.95 2.09 -1.17
C LEU A 187 6.42 0.76 -0.56
N TYR A 188 7.54 0.78 0.14
CA TYR A 188 8.06 -0.41 0.84
C TYR A 188 7.54 -0.54 2.27
N ARG A 189 7.51 0.55 3.02
CA ARG A 189 7.31 0.57 4.46
C ARG A 189 6.58 1.85 4.88
N THR A 190 5.73 1.74 5.88
CA THR A 190 4.97 2.82 6.52
C THR A 190 4.87 2.50 8.02
N TRP A 191 4.70 3.51 8.87
CA TRP A 191 4.59 3.31 10.31
C TRP A 191 3.13 3.10 10.73
N PRO A 192 2.77 1.96 11.37
CA PRO A 192 1.38 1.62 11.66
C PRO A 192 0.79 2.32 12.89
N VAL A 193 1.51 3.23 13.57
CA VAL A 193 0.97 4.07 14.64
C VAL A 193 0.58 5.42 14.06
N THR A 194 -0.62 5.46 13.48
CA THR A 194 -1.18 6.62 12.78
C THR A 194 -1.87 7.57 13.75
N GLN A 195 -1.98 8.85 13.40
CA GLN A 195 -2.70 9.86 14.17
C GLN A 195 -4.17 9.48 14.34
N LEU A 196 -4.80 8.95 13.28
CA LEU A 196 -6.17 8.45 13.35
C LEU A 196 -6.34 7.35 14.40
N SER A 197 -5.39 6.40 14.49
CA SER A 197 -5.46 5.35 15.51
C SER A 197 -5.23 5.90 16.92
N ILE A 198 -4.29 6.85 17.09
CA ILE A 198 -4.09 7.54 18.37
C ILE A 198 -5.36 8.28 18.79
N ASP A 199 -6.04 8.98 17.90
CA ASP A 199 -7.23 9.77 18.24
C ASP A 199 -8.46 8.88 18.51
N SER A 200 -8.66 7.83 17.73
CA SER A 200 -9.88 7.00 17.77
C SER A 200 -9.83 5.80 18.71
N ASP A 201 -8.66 5.18 18.94
CA ASP A 201 -8.56 3.98 19.78
C ASP A 201 -8.39 4.36 21.27
N PRO A 202 -9.27 3.90 22.19
CA PRO A 202 -9.15 4.19 23.62
C PRO A 202 -7.92 3.56 24.30
N LEU A 203 -7.23 2.61 23.67
CA LEU A 203 -6.02 1.98 24.21
C LEU A 203 -4.85 2.97 24.32
N TYR A 204 -4.73 3.92 23.39
CA TYR A 204 -3.71 4.98 23.49
C TYR A 204 -4.09 6.00 24.55
N VAL A 205 -3.50 5.88 25.74
CA VAL A 205 -3.80 6.75 26.88
C VAL A 205 -3.20 8.16 26.76
N ASP A 206 -2.06 8.30 26.07
CA ASP A 206 -1.36 9.56 25.87
C ASP A 206 -1.66 10.16 24.48
N LYS A 207 -2.76 10.92 24.39
CA LYS A 207 -3.14 11.66 23.17
C LYS A 207 -2.22 12.85 22.83
N SER A 208 -1.16 13.12 23.61
CA SER A 208 -0.15 14.13 23.26
C SER A 208 0.94 13.59 22.32
N VAL A 209 0.97 12.28 22.10
CA VAL A 209 1.84 11.62 21.11
C VAL A 209 1.27 11.86 19.72
N VAL A 210 2.10 12.32 18.78
CA VAL A 210 1.70 12.54 17.39
C VAL A 210 2.02 11.30 16.56
N GLY A 211 0.97 10.70 15.99
CA GLY A 211 1.06 9.55 15.09
C GLY A 211 1.41 9.97 13.67
N THR A 212 1.61 9.00 12.77
CA THR A 212 1.80 9.30 11.34
C THR A 212 0.50 9.68 10.65
N ASN A 213 0.58 10.43 9.57
CA ASN A 213 -0.58 10.78 8.75
C ASN A 213 -0.21 10.66 7.27
N HIS A 214 -0.66 9.60 6.63
CA HIS A 214 -0.35 9.31 5.23
C HIS A 214 -1.32 9.99 4.25
N ILE A 215 -2.41 10.60 4.72
CA ILE A 215 -3.39 11.26 3.86
C ILE A 215 -2.79 12.40 3.01
N PRO A 216 -1.96 13.32 3.54
CA PRO A 216 -1.35 14.39 2.73
C PRO A 216 -0.46 13.87 1.58
N PHE A 217 0.20 12.72 1.76
CA PHE A 217 0.96 12.07 0.69
C PHE A 217 0.04 11.59 -0.43
N LEU A 218 -1.07 10.95 -0.04
CA LEU A 218 -2.05 10.39 -0.95
C LEU A 218 -2.86 11.47 -1.68
N ASP A 219 -3.24 12.55 -0.99
CA ASP A 219 -3.86 13.74 -1.57
C ASP A 219 -2.98 14.33 -2.68
N MET A 220 -1.68 14.47 -2.40
CA MET A 220 -0.73 14.97 -3.39
C MET A 220 -0.52 13.97 -4.53
N ALA A 221 -0.49 12.66 -4.26
CA ALA A 221 -0.39 11.65 -5.32
C ALA A 221 -1.61 11.73 -6.25
N GLN A 222 -2.82 11.83 -5.69
CA GLN A 222 -4.05 12.06 -6.45
C GLN A 222 -4.00 13.35 -7.27
N GLN A 223 -3.48 14.46 -6.72
CA GLN A 223 -3.35 15.74 -7.42
C GLN A 223 -2.53 15.61 -8.72
N TYR A 224 -1.49 14.78 -8.73
CA TYR A 224 -0.66 14.50 -9.90
C TYR A 224 -1.17 13.31 -10.76
N GLY A 225 -2.34 12.74 -10.42
CA GLY A 225 -2.91 11.58 -11.12
C GLY A 225 -2.18 10.27 -10.85
N LEU A 226 -1.32 10.24 -9.82
CA LEU A 226 -0.56 9.06 -9.41
C LEU A 226 -1.41 8.14 -8.54
N LYS A 227 -1.23 6.84 -8.75
CA LYS A 227 -1.75 5.76 -7.91
C LYS A 227 -0.70 5.23 -6.96
N VAL A 228 -1.14 4.56 -5.91
CA VAL A 228 -0.25 4.05 -4.85
C VAL A 228 -0.55 2.58 -4.57
N LEU A 229 0.50 1.76 -4.61
CA LEU A 229 0.56 0.44 -4.01
C LEU A 229 1.10 0.63 -2.58
N PHE A 230 0.24 0.39 -1.59
CA PHE A 230 0.47 0.76 -0.19
C PHE A 230 0.71 -0.47 0.70
N PRO A 231 1.75 -0.50 1.54
CA PRO A 231 2.03 -1.63 2.42
C PRO A 231 1.07 -1.66 3.62
N LEU A 232 0.38 -2.80 3.80
CA LEU A 232 -0.31 -3.13 5.06
C LEU A 232 0.65 -3.66 6.12
N LEU A 233 1.74 -4.29 5.65
CA LEU A 233 2.85 -4.77 6.47
C LEU A 233 4.08 -4.90 5.57
N ALA A 234 5.25 -4.57 6.10
CA ALA A 234 6.52 -4.65 5.36
C ALA A 234 7.55 -5.57 6.01
N ASP A 235 7.50 -5.71 7.34
CA ASP A 235 8.59 -6.25 8.13
C ASP A 235 8.34 -7.71 8.55
N GLN A 236 9.20 -8.61 8.07
CA GLN A 236 9.18 -10.03 8.46
C GLN A 236 9.43 -10.22 9.97
N ALA A 237 10.26 -9.39 10.61
CA ALA A 237 10.51 -9.51 12.04
C ALA A 237 9.24 -9.21 12.86
N LEU A 238 8.35 -8.34 12.37
CA LEU A 238 7.02 -8.16 12.98
C LEU A 238 6.17 -9.42 12.81
N LEU A 239 6.14 -10.05 11.62
CA LEU A 239 5.42 -11.32 11.43
C LEU A 239 5.92 -12.43 12.36
N ASP A 240 7.23 -12.52 12.59
CA ASP A 240 7.83 -13.54 13.45
C ASP A 240 7.61 -13.26 14.96
N SER A 241 7.65 -11.99 15.39
CA SER A 241 7.63 -11.63 16.82
C SER A 241 6.28 -11.15 17.38
N PHE A 242 5.32 -10.74 16.54
CA PHE A 242 4.05 -10.16 17.01
C PHE A 242 2.93 -11.20 17.03
N SER A 243 2.01 -11.03 17.98
CA SER A 243 0.77 -11.82 18.03
C SER A 243 -0.13 -11.52 16.84
N ALA A 244 -0.94 -12.52 16.44
CA ALA A 244 -1.90 -12.35 15.36
C ALA A 244 -2.84 -11.15 15.56
N SER A 245 -3.27 -10.90 16.80
CA SER A 245 -4.08 -9.73 17.18
C SER A 245 -3.37 -8.39 16.97
N GLN A 246 -2.05 -8.31 17.15
CA GLN A 246 -1.29 -7.08 16.90
C GLN A 246 -1.09 -6.83 15.40
N ILE A 247 -0.82 -7.88 14.60
CA ILE A 247 -0.75 -7.76 13.14
C ILE A 247 -2.12 -7.37 12.56
N GLN A 248 -3.19 -8.05 12.97
CA GLN A 248 -4.58 -7.69 12.62
C GLN A 248 -4.96 -6.27 13.05
N TYR A 249 -4.47 -5.80 14.19
CA TYR A 249 -4.66 -4.42 14.62
C TYR A 249 -4.01 -3.42 13.63
N TYR A 250 -2.75 -3.62 13.23
CA TYR A 250 -2.10 -2.73 12.25
C TYR A 250 -2.73 -2.75 10.86
N ILE A 251 -3.17 -3.92 10.40
CA ILE A 251 -3.95 -4.04 9.15
C ILE A 251 -5.21 -3.16 9.22
N ARG A 252 -5.94 -3.18 10.34
CA ARG A 252 -7.10 -2.29 10.52
C ARG A 252 -6.70 -0.83 10.50
N VAL A 253 -5.66 -0.44 11.23
CA VAL A 253 -5.21 0.96 11.31
C VAL A 253 -4.92 1.55 9.94
N PHE A 254 -4.20 0.84 9.07
CA PHE A 254 -3.95 1.31 7.71
C PHE A 254 -5.22 1.32 6.85
N ILE A 255 -6.08 0.30 6.93
CA ILE A 255 -7.34 0.29 6.18
C ILE A 255 -8.26 1.44 6.64
N ASP A 256 -8.32 1.71 7.95
CA ASP A 256 -9.11 2.78 8.56
C ASP A 256 -8.62 4.17 8.19
N GLU A 257 -7.31 4.34 8.02
CA GLU A 257 -6.72 5.58 7.55
C GLU A 257 -6.88 5.73 6.03
N VAL A 258 -6.27 4.85 5.23
CA VAL A 258 -6.08 5.09 3.79
C VAL A 258 -7.04 4.36 2.87
N GLY A 259 -7.83 3.37 3.34
CA GLY A 259 -8.56 2.44 2.47
C GLY A 259 -9.66 3.05 1.61
N TYR A 260 -10.19 4.21 2.01
CA TYR A 260 -11.15 4.97 1.22
C TYR A 260 -10.48 5.87 0.16
N HIS A 261 -9.17 6.15 0.29
CA HIS A 261 -8.49 7.16 -0.50
C HIS A 261 -8.37 6.73 -1.98
N PRO A 262 -8.82 7.54 -2.96
CA PRO A 262 -8.90 7.13 -4.36
C PRO A 262 -7.55 7.05 -5.08
N ALA A 263 -6.46 7.54 -4.46
CA ALA A 263 -5.08 7.27 -4.89
C ALA A 263 -4.65 5.81 -4.67
N ILE A 264 -5.20 5.10 -3.67
CA ILE A 264 -4.84 3.71 -3.43
C ILE A 264 -5.38 2.84 -4.57
N LEU A 265 -4.47 2.05 -5.16
CA LEU A 265 -4.76 1.08 -6.21
C LEU A 265 -4.85 -0.33 -5.65
N MET A 266 -3.88 -0.72 -4.81
CA MET A 266 -3.82 -2.05 -4.21
C MET A 266 -2.94 -2.01 -2.96
N TYR A 267 -2.97 -3.09 -2.19
CA TYR A 267 -2.12 -3.26 -1.02
C TYR A 267 -0.98 -4.26 -1.27
N SER A 268 0.17 -4.04 -0.62
CA SER A 268 1.17 -5.09 -0.41
C SER A 268 1.10 -5.64 1.01
N PHE A 269 1.22 -6.97 1.13
CA PHE A 269 1.40 -7.67 2.39
C PHE A 269 2.79 -8.32 2.40
N GLY A 270 3.79 -7.52 2.76
CA GLY A 270 5.18 -7.92 2.83
C GLY A 270 5.99 -7.62 1.56
N ASN A 271 7.31 -7.58 1.76
CA ASN A 271 8.31 -7.63 0.71
C ASN A 271 9.30 -8.73 1.05
N GLU A 272 9.49 -9.68 0.13
CA GLU A 272 10.52 -10.73 0.22
C GLU A 272 10.57 -11.45 1.57
N LEU A 273 9.40 -11.90 2.05
CA LEU A 273 9.21 -12.59 3.34
C LEU A 273 9.87 -13.99 3.43
N GLN A 274 10.88 -14.23 2.59
CA GLN A 274 11.72 -15.43 2.56
C GLN A 274 10.94 -16.75 2.45
N PHE A 275 9.79 -16.73 1.75
CA PHE A 275 8.89 -17.87 1.60
C PHE A 275 9.58 -19.17 1.17
N THR A 276 10.62 -19.08 0.34
CA THR A 276 11.45 -20.22 -0.11
C THR A 276 12.22 -20.94 0.99
N SER A 277 12.39 -20.29 2.15
CA SER A 277 13.06 -20.83 3.35
C SER A 277 12.09 -21.19 4.48
N ARG A 278 10.77 -21.03 4.25
CA ARG A 278 9.71 -21.27 5.21
C ARG A 278 8.81 -22.42 4.74
N ASP A 279 8.01 -22.94 5.65
CA ASP A 279 7.03 -24.00 5.35
C ASP A 279 5.64 -23.44 5.02
N ASP A 280 4.75 -24.33 4.58
CA ASP A 280 3.34 -24.03 4.27
C ASP A 280 2.57 -23.44 5.48
N SER A 281 3.05 -23.61 6.72
CA SER A 281 2.43 -23.00 7.90
C SER A 281 2.66 -21.49 7.95
N PHE A 282 3.82 -21.02 7.49
CA PHE A 282 4.10 -19.60 7.32
C PHE A 282 3.27 -18.98 6.20
N ILE A 283 3.10 -19.69 5.08
CA ILE A 283 2.22 -19.27 3.97
C ILE A 283 0.77 -19.18 4.46
N SER A 284 0.28 -20.21 5.16
CA SER A 284 -1.05 -20.23 5.76
C SER A 284 -1.28 -19.08 6.75
N LYS A 285 -0.25 -18.75 7.56
CA LYS A 285 -0.26 -17.60 8.47
C LYS A 285 -0.36 -16.28 7.70
N VAL A 286 0.39 -16.10 6.62
CA VAL A 286 0.30 -14.92 5.75
C VAL A 286 -1.08 -14.80 5.09
N ASN A 287 -1.61 -15.88 4.50
CA ASN A 287 -2.95 -15.89 3.91
C ASN A 287 -4.02 -15.50 4.92
N SER A 288 -3.93 -15.97 6.18
CA SER A 288 -4.89 -15.61 7.23
C SER A 288 -4.94 -14.10 7.53
N TYR A 289 -3.84 -13.37 7.31
CA TYR A 289 -3.80 -11.91 7.44
C TYR A 289 -4.31 -11.20 6.19
N ILE A 290 -4.05 -11.75 5.00
CA ILE A 290 -4.58 -11.24 3.73
C ILE A 290 -6.12 -11.37 3.72
N ASP A 291 -6.66 -12.52 4.11
CA ASP A 291 -8.11 -12.73 4.22
C ASP A 291 -8.76 -11.82 5.25
N TYR A 292 -8.11 -11.62 6.39
CA TYR A 292 -8.54 -10.64 7.39
C TYR A 292 -8.57 -9.22 6.80
N ALA A 293 -7.54 -8.81 6.05
CA ALA A 293 -7.50 -7.51 5.38
C ALA A 293 -8.64 -7.36 4.35
N ARG A 294 -8.94 -8.40 3.56
CA ARG A 294 -10.07 -8.40 2.62
C ARG A 294 -11.41 -8.22 3.33
N GLN A 295 -11.65 -9.01 4.38
CA GLN A 295 -12.89 -8.96 5.17
C GLN A 295 -13.06 -7.58 5.80
N TYR A 296 -12.00 -7.01 6.38
CA TYR A 296 -12.07 -5.71 7.03
C TYR A 296 -12.27 -4.55 6.05
N GLN A 297 -11.67 -4.57 4.86
CA GLN A 297 -11.94 -3.57 3.81
C GLN A 297 -13.42 -3.53 3.44
N VAL A 298 -14.03 -4.70 3.18
CA VAL A 298 -15.45 -4.79 2.83
C VAL A 298 -16.34 -4.37 3.99
N GLN A 299 -16.00 -4.79 5.22
CA GLN A 299 -16.71 -4.38 6.44
C GLN A 299 -16.67 -2.87 6.68
N LYS A 300 -15.50 -2.24 6.49
CA LYS A 300 -15.26 -0.84 6.84
C LYS A 300 -15.75 0.12 5.75
N TRP A 301 -15.52 -0.21 4.48
CA TRP A 301 -15.69 0.70 3.36
C TRP A 301 -16.68 0.23 2.29
N GLY A 302 -17.22 -1.00 2.39
CA GLY A 302 -18.02 -1.60 1.32
C GLY A 302 -17.22 -1.80 0.01
N ARG A 303 -15.89 -1.73 0.08
CA ARG A 303 -14.96 -1.72 -1.06
C ARG A 303 -13.93 -2.83 -0.91
N TYR A 304 -13.47 -3.35 -2.03
CA TYR A 304 -12.37 -4.29 -2.12
C TYR A 304 -11.24 -3.66 -2.94
N LEU A 305 -10.02 -3.73 -2.43
CA LEU A 305 -8.78 -3.44 -3.16
C LEU A 305 -7.95 -4.73 -3.24
N PRO A 306 -7.33 -5.04 -4.39
CA PRO A 306 -6.45 -6.20 -4.54
C PRO A 306 -5.30 -6.18 -3.53
N ILE A 307 -4.84 -7.37 -3.13
CA ILE A 307 -3.68 -7.56 -2.28
C ILE A 307 -2.61 -8.40 -3.00
N THR A 308 -1.35 -7.97 -2.93
CA THR A 308 -0.18 -8.67 -3.46
C THR A 308 0.90 -8.81 -2.37
N THR A 309 2.01 -9.49 -2.66
CA THR A 309 3.24 -9.50 -1.86
C THR A 309 4.44 -9.40 -2.81
N GLY A 310 5.48 -8.66 -2.43
CA GLY A 310 6.74 -8.71 -3.17
C GLY A 310 7.40 -10.07 -2.96
N LEU A 311 7.70 -10.79 -4.04
CA LEU A 311 8.36 -12.09 -3.99
C LEU A 311 9.75 -12.02 -4.60
N LEU A 312 10.68 -12.77 -4.00
CA LEU A 312 11.99 -13.03 -4.58
C LEU A 312 11.84 -13.75 -5.92
N ASP A 313 12.74 -13.42 -6.83
CA ASP A 313 12.81 -14.01 -8.15
C ASP A 313 13.45 -15.42 -8.14
N PHE A 314 12.70 -16.40 -7.60
CA PHE A 314 13.18 -17.77 -7.45
C PHE A 314 12.30 -18.77 -8.21
N VAL A 315 12.75 -19.12 -9.43
CA VAL A 315 12.08 -20.02 -10.40
C VAL A 315 11.42 -21.23 -9.75
N ASP A 316 12.16 -22.00 -8.95
CA ASP A 316 11.69 -23.28 -8.41
C ASP A 316 10.51 -23.13 -7.44
N SER A 317 10.32 -21.93 -6.88
CA SER A 317 9.20 -21.63 -5.98
C SER A 317 7.93 -21.17 -6.70
N TYR A 318 8.01 -20.76 -7.96
CA TYR A 318 6.89 -20.09 -8.65
C TYR A 318 5.61 -20.91 -8.67
N ASN A 319 5.69 -22.21 -9.03
CA ASN A 319 4.51 -23.07 -9.08
C ASN A 319 3.85 -23.22 -7.71
N HIS A 320 4.66 -23.50 -6.68
CA HIS A 320 4.20 -23.64 -5.31
C HIS A 320 3.59 -22.34 -4.76
N LEU A 321 4.30 -21.20 -4.88
CA LEU A 321 3.84 -19.92 -4.34
C LEU A 321 2.64 -19.34 -5.10
N THR A 322 2.56 -19.50 -6.42
CA THR A 322 1.36 -19.07 -7.19
C THR A 322 0.13 -19.89 -6.79
N ALA A 323 0.31 -21.17 -6.46
CA ALA A 323 -0.75 -22.02 -5.93
C ALA A 323 -1.16 -21.63 -4.51
N ALA A 324 -0.18 -21.51 -3.61
CA ALA A 324 -0.39 -21.50 -2.16
C ALA A 324 -0.63 -20.11 -1.55
N LEU A 325 -0.16 -19.01 -2.16
CA LEU A 325 -0.43 -17.66 -1.65
C LEU A 325 -1.80 -17.16 -2.12
N ASP A 326 -2.66 -16.78 -1.18
CA ASP A 326 -3.99 -16.23 -1.47
C ASP A 326 -3.91 -14.75 -1.88
N ILE A 327 -3.10 -14.40 -2.88
CA ILE A 327 -2.95 -13.05 -3.45
C ILE A 327 -3.74 -12.87 -4.75
N ASP A 328 -4.16 -11.63 -5.01
CA ASP A 328 -4.90 -11.23 -6.22
C ASP A 328 -4.00 -11.06 -7.45
N ILE A 329 -2.74 -10.67 -7.22
CA ILE A 329 -1.73 -10.41 -8.26
C ILE A 329 -0.40 -10.98 -7.75
N MET A 330 0.30 -11.73 -8.60
CA MET A 330 1.64 -12.26 -8.34
C MET A 330 2.69 -11.17 -8.62
N MET A 331 3.31 -10.60 -7.58
CA MET A 331 4.33 -9.56 -7.75
C MET A 331 5.75 -10.09 -7.53
N LEU A 332 6.62 -9.88 -8.52
CA LEU A 332 7.97 -10.48 -8.58
C LEU A 332 9.06 -9.40 -8.65
N ASN A 333 10.04 -9.46 -7.77
CA ASN A 333 11.21 -8.59 -7.79
C ASN A 333 12.27 -9.13 -8.78
N ALA A 334 11.94 -9.10 -10.07
CA ALA A 334 12.67 -9.78 -11.14
C ALA A 334 13.75 -8.94 -11.84
N GLY A 335 14.11 -7.76 -11.32
CA GLY A 335 15.06 -6.84 -11.96
C GLY A 335 16.44 -7.44 -12.23
N TYR A 336 16.86 -8.41 -11.43
CA TYR A 336 18.19 -9.03 -11.51
C TYR A 336 18.37 -10.04 -12.66
N ARG A 337 17.38 -10.24 -13.53
CA ARG A 337 17.47 -11.14 -14.71
C ARG A 337 18.28 -10.60 -15.88
N GLY A 338 18.58 -9.29 -15.90
CA GLY A 338 19.15 -8.60 -17.06
C GLY A 338 18.07 -7.92 -17.90
N PHE A 339 18.21 -7.89 -19.23
CA PHE A 339 17.36 -7.05 -20.09
C PHE A 339 16.03 -7.67 -20.52
N ASP A 340 15.85 -8.98 -20.35
CA ASP A 340 14.63 -9.69 -20.72
C ASP A 340 14.14 -10.59 -19.58
N PHE A 341 12.82 -10.83 -19.56
CA PHE A 341 12.17 -11.74 -18.65
C PHE A 341 11.69 -13.00 -19.39
N SER A 342 12.31 -13.37 -20.52
CA SER A 342 11.82 -14.44 -21.41
C SER A 342 11.60 -15.78 -20.68
N GLY A 343 12.55 -16.17 -19.83
CA GLY A 343 12.45 -17.37 -18.99
C GLY A 343 11.39 -17.28 -17.88
N LEU A 344 11.04 -16.08 -17.43
CA LEU A 344 9.96 -15.83 -16.47
C LEU A 344 8.62 -16.05 -17.16
N TRP A 345 8.40 -15.41 -18.32
CA TRP A 345 7.14 -15.52 -19.07
C TRP A 345 6.84 -16.95 -19.52
N ALA A 346 7.85 -17.72 -19.94
CA ALA A 346 7.68 -19.10 -20.38
C ALA A 346 7.04 -19.99 -19.29
N GLN A 347 7.44 -19.80 -18.03
CA GLN A 347 6.91 -20.53 -16.88
C GLN A 347 5.54 -19.99 -16.48
N PHE A 348 5.45 -18.67 -16.39
CA PHE A 348 4.27 -18.01 -15.86
C PHE A 348 3.06 -18.04 -16.79
N ARG A 349 3.26 -18.12 -18.10
CA ARG A 349 2.21 -18.31 -19.11
C ARG A 349 1.23 -19.44 -18.77
N TYR A 350 1.71 -20.49 -18.11
CA TYR A 350 0.87 -21.58 -17.62
C TYR A 350 0.28 -21.27 -16.24
N LEU A 351 1.10 -20.75 -15.31
CA LEU A 351 0.69 -20.47 -13.93
C LEU A 351 -0.40 -19.38 -13.82
N THR A 352 -0.34 -18.32 -14.63
CA THR A 352 -1.38 -17.28 -14.64
C THR A 352 -2.73 -17.84 -15.09
N CYS A 353 -2.75 -18.68 -16.13
CA CYS A 353 -3.96 -19.37 -16.57
C CYS A 353 -4.47 -20.38 -15.54
N GLN A 354 -3.59 -21.18 -14.93
CA GLN A 354 -3.98 -22.21 -13.98
C GLN A 354 -4.62 -21.61 -12.72
N TYR A 355 -4.03 -20.54 -12.17
CA TYR A 355 -4.44 -19.97 -10.88
C TYR A 355 -5.23 -18.67 -11.00
N GLN A 356 -5.47 -18.18 -12.21
CA GLN A 356 -6.18 -16.92 -12.52
C GLN A 356 -5.58 -15.67 -11.85
N LYS A 357 -4.27 -15.69 -11.58
CA LYS A 357 -3.50 -14.59 -10.97
C LYS A 357 -2.63 -13.92 -12.04
N PRO A 358 -2.84 -12.63 -12.37
CA PRO A 358 -1.93 -11.88 -13.24
C PRO A 358 -0.59 -11.60 -12.55
N ILE A 359 0.37 -11.09 -13.31
CA ILE A 359 1.74 -10.80 -12.86
C ILE A 359 2.01 -9.30 -12.88
N LEU A 360 2.80 -8.88 -11.91
CA LEU A 360 3.34 -7.53 -11.78
C LEU A 360 4.85 -7.63 -11.54
N ILE A 361 5.66 -6.96 -12.35
CA ILE A 361 7.10 -6.89 -12.06
C ILE A 361 7.31 -5.85 -10.95
N GLY A 362 7.42 -6.33 -9.72
CA GLY A 362 7.51 -5.53 -8.51
C GLY A 362 8.72 -4.60 -8.51
N GLU A 363 9.84 -5.07 -9.04
CA GLU A 363 11.10 -4.33 -9.18
C GLU A 363 11.75 -4.71 -10.51
N MET A 364 12.09 -3.71 -11.33
CA MET A 364 12.92 -3.84 -12.53
C MET A 364 13.96 -2.73 -12.59
N GLY A 365 15.21 -3.08 -12.88
CA GLY A 365 16.32 -2.13 -12.92
C GLY A 365 17.64 -2.85 -13.16
N VAL A 366 18.69 -2.08 -13.45
CA VAL A 366 20.05 -2.59 -13.65
C VAL A 366 21.00 -1.80 -12.76
N HIS A 367 21.90 -2.46 -12.03
CA HIS A 367 22.91 -1.77 -11.20
C HIS A 367 23.92 -1.02 -12.07
N GLN A 368 24.23 0.23 -11.75
CA GLN A 368 25.11 1.08 -12.58
C GLN A 368 26.59 0.66 -12.62
N ASP A 369 27.05 -0.18 -11.69
CA ASP A 369 28.41 -0.75 -11.71
C ASP A 369 28.55 -1.90 -12.72
N THR A 370 27.45 -2.38 -13.30
CA THR A 370 27.45 -3.39 -14.35
C THR A 370 27.52 -2.76 -15.74
N LYS A 371 28.24 -3.41 -16.66
CA LYS A 371 28.24 -3.07 -18.09
C LYS A 371 26.86 -3.10 -18.75
N GLN A 372 25.86 -3.65 -18.06
CA GLN A 372 24.48 -3.67 -18.52
C GLN A 372 23.84 -2.27 -18.42
N PHE A 373 24.24 -1.45 -17.45
CA PHE A 373 23.70 -0.09 -17.31
C PHE A 373 24.19 0.87 -18.40
N ASP A 374 25.42 0.67 -18.89
CA ASP A 374 25.98 1.37 -20.05
C ASP A 374 25.18 1.10 -21.34
N VAL A 375 24.35 0.05 -21.37
CA VAL A 375 23.44 -0.22 -22.50
C VAL A 375 22.28 0.76 -22.43
N SER A 376 22.42 1.84 -23.20
CA SER A 376 21.44 2.91 -23.44
C SER A 376 19.97 2.48 -23.54
N SER A 377 19.69 1.28 -24.04
CA SER A 377 18.35 0.72 -24.29
C SER A 377 17.85 -0.26 -23.23
N TRP A 378 18.53 -0.44 -22.08
CA TRP A 378 18.16 -1.47 -21.10
C TRP A 378 16.71 -1.31 -20.60
N PHE A 379 16.33 -0.11 -20.15
CA PHE A 379 14.98 0.13 -19.64
C PHE A 379 13.90 -0.02 -20.71
N PRO A 380 14.04 0.61 -21.92
CA PRO A 380 13.17 0.32 -23.05
C PRO A 380 13.02 -1.17 -23.38
N THR A 381 14.08 -1.98 -23.25
CA THR A 381 14.06 -3.42 -23.56
C THR A 381 13.20 -4.17 -22.54
N MET A 382 13.48 -3.99 -21.23
CA MET A 382 12.70 -4.60 -20.14
C MET A 382 11.23 -4.18 -20.18
N TRP A 383 10.96 -2.89 -20.42
CA TRP A 383 9.59 -2.37 -20.50
C TRP A 383 8.82 -2.87 -21.74
N SER A 384 9.49 -2.94 -22.90
CA SER A 384 8.93 -3.55 -24.11
C SER A 384 8.53 -5.00 -23.85
N ASP A 385 9.38 -5.77 -23.19
CA ASP A 385 9.11 -7.18 -22.87
C ASP A 385 7.88 -7.34 -21.99
N ILE A 386 7.71 -6.50 -20.96
CA ILE A 386 6.50 -6.46 -20.11
C ILE A 386 5.24 -6.11 -20.93
N ILE A 387 5.30 -5.15 -21.86
CA ILE A 387 4.18 -4.82 -22.75
C ILE A 387 3.83 -6.00 -23.66
N ASN A 388 4.82 -6.62 -24.30
CA ASN A 388 4.61 -7.73 -25.23
C ASN A 388 3.94 -8.93 -24.55
N HIS A 389 4.13 -9.09 -23.23
CA HIS A 389 3.56 -10.18 -22.44
C HIS A 389 2.24 -9.82 -21.71
N LYS A 390 1.65 -8.66 -21.98
CA LYS A 390 0.33 -8.24 -21.45
C LYS A 390 -0.79 -9.27 -21.71
N ASN A 391 -0.76 -9.96 -22.84
CA ASN A 391 -1.77 -10.99 -23.18
C ASN A 391 -1.63 -12.29 -22.36
N PHE A 392 -0.51 -12.49 -21.67
CA PHE A 392 -0.28 -13.62 -20.74
C PHE A 392 -0.56 -13.23 -19.27
N GLY A 393 -1.12 -12.04 -19.03
CA GLY A 393 -1.47 -11.55 -17.71
C GLY A 393 -0.44 -10.61 -17.08
N ALA A 394 0.54 -10.09 -17.82
CA ALA A 394 1.36 -9.00 -17.30
C ALA A 394 0.50 -7.74 -17.11
N THR A 395 0.59 -7.11 -15.93
CA THR A 395 -0.19 -5.90 -15.55
C THR A 395 0.67 -4.64 -15.44
N GLY A 396 1.97 -4.76 -15.69
CA GLY A 396 2.94 -3.66 -15.66
C GLY A 396 4.16 -3.99 -14.81
N GLY A 397 4.85 -2.95 -14.34
CA GLY A 397 5.98 -3.09 -13.42
C GLY A 397 6.49 -1.77 -12.86
N PHE A 398 7.39 -1.84 -11.87
CA PHE A 398 7.99 -0.67 -11.24
C PHE A 398 9.49 -0.60 -11.51
N LEU A 399 9.95 0.57 -11.99
CA LEU A 399 11.36 0.92 -11.95
C LEU A 399 11.84 0.87 -10.49
N PHE A 400 12.84 0.02 -10.22
CA PHE A 400 13.64 0.05 -9.01
C PHE A 400 14.90 0.87 -9.30
N GLU A 401 15.03 2.09 -8.79
CA GLU A 401 14.03 2.83 -7.99
C GLU A 401 14.05 4.35 -8.28
N TRP A 402 13.33 5.15 -7.48
CA TRP A 402 13.32 6.61 -7.66
C TRP A 402 14.70 7.24 -7.47
N GLN A 403 15.42 6.89 -6.41
CA GLN A 403 16.69 7.52 -6.01
C GLN A 403 17.70 6.50 -5.48
N GLU A 404 18.96 6.88 -5.32
CA GLU A 404 19.98 5.92 -4.84
C GLU A 404 19.75 5.45 -3.39
N GLU A 405 19.98 4.15 -3.21
CA GLU A 405 19.97 3.45 -1.93
C GLU A 405 21.34 3.54 -1.23
N HIS A 406 21.76 4.78 -0.97
CA HIS A 406 23.04 5.14 -0.34
C HIS A 406 23.34 4.43 0.99
N TRP A 407 22.33 3.86 1.66
CA TRP A 407 22.52 3.09 2.89
C TRP A 407 22.78 1.59 2.67
N LYS A 408 22.40 1.01 1.52
CA LYS A 408 22.63 -0.43 1.26
C LYS A 408 24.06 -0.67 0.79
N GLY A 409 24.70 0.35 0.21
CA GLY A 409 26.09 0.36 -0.23
C GLY A 409 27.09 0.67 0.87
N VAL A 410 27.39 -0.32 1.71
CA VAL A 410 28.69 -0.46 2.41
C VAL A 410 29.28 0.80 3.06
N ALA A 411 28.75 1.19 4.22
CA ALA A 411 29.49 2.00 5.18
C ALA A 411 29.51 1.32 6.56
N SER A 412 30.62 0.63 6.87
CA SER A 412 30.94 0.32 8.27
C SER A 412 31.00 1.63 9.06
N TYR A 413 30.47 1.63 10.29
CA TYR A 413 30.34 2.81 11.15
C TYR A 413 31.63 3.68 11.14
N GLY A 414 31.55 4.89 10.57
CA GLY A 414 32.70 5.81 10.42
C GLY A 414 33.39 5.85 9.05
N GLN A 415 32.89 5.14 8.03
CA GLN A 415 33.31 5.32 6.63
C GLN A 415 32.71 6.58 6.00
N ASP A 416 33.46 7.25 5.13
CA ASP A 416 32.96 8.39 4.35
C ASP A 416 32.12 7.89 3.17
N TYR A 417 30.81 7.99 3.33
CA TYR A 417 29.77 7.59 2.38
C TYR A 417 29.94 8.25 1.00
N THR A 418 30.61 9.41 0.90
CA THR A 418 30.88 10.06 -0.40
C THR A 418 31.96 9.34 -1.22
N GLN A 419 32.65 8.36 -0.63
CA GLN A 419 33.73 7.60 -1.27
C GLN A 419 33.33 6.17 -1.66
N PHE A 420 32.16 5.69 -1.24
CA PHE A 420 31.67 4.37 -1.62
C PHE A 420 30.75 4.47 -2.83
N PRO A 421 30.90 3.59 -3.84
CA PRO A 421 29.92 3.50 -4.91
C PRO A 421 28.59 2.99 -4.34
N ASP A 422 27.53 3.81 -4.39
CA ASP A 422 26.20 3.47 -3.86
C ASP A 422 25.61 2.20 -4.50
N VAL A 423 24.53 1.67 -3.92
CA VAL A 423 23.68 0.71 -4.64
C VAL A 423 22.91 1.46 -5.72
N TYR A 424 23.47 1.41 -6.92
CA TYR A 424 23.16 2.37 -7.97
C TYR A 424 22.01 1.94 -8.90
N MET A 425 20.77 1.97 -8.42
CA MET A 425 19.59 1.66 -9.23
C MET A 425 18.60 2.84 -9.33
N GLY A 426 18.88 3.97 -8.68
CA GLY A 426 18.00 5.14 -8.72
C GLY A 426 17.92 5.82 -10.09
N ALA A 427 16.73 6.34 -10.41
CA ALA A 427 16.47 7.20 -11.55
C ALA A 427 17.05 8.62 -11.37
N VAL A 428 17.19 9.06 -10.11
CA VAL A 428 17.76 10.36 -9.72
C VAL A 428 18.89 10.21 -8.72
N SER A 429 19.99 10.91 -8.97
CA SER A 429 20.99 11.23 -7.94
C SER A 429 20.53 12.45 -7.15
N LEU A 430 20.69 12.41 -5.83
CA LEU A 430 20.50 13.58 -4.97
C LEU A 430 21.79 14.39 -4.85
N THR A 431 21.67 15.70 -4.69
CA THR A 431 22.76 16.58 -4.24
C THR A 431 22.27 17.38 -3.03
N PRO A 432 23.06 17.51 -1.94
CA PRO A 432 22.63 18.22 -0.74
C PRO A 432 22.13 19.64 -1.06
N GLY A 433 20.90 19.94 -0.65
CA GLY A 433 20.41 21.32 -0.71
C GLY A 433 21.10 22.20 0.35
N SER A 434 20.96 23.52 0.24
CA SER A 434 21.44 24.47 1.25
C SER A 434 20.31 24.89 2.20
N GLY A 435 20.56 24.87 3.51
CA GLY A 435 19.62 25.34 4.54
C GLY A 435 19.59 24.47 5.81
N GLN A 436 18.64 24.76 6.70
CA GLN A 436 18.39 23.98 7.93
C GLN A 436 17.48 22.76 7.68
N PHE A 437 16.64 22.83 6.66
CA PHE A 437 15.80 21.75 6.15
C PHE A 437 15.92 21.71 4.62
N PRO A 438 17.11 21.43 4.08
CA PRO A 438 17.30 21.44 2.64
C PRO A 438 16.46 20.33 1.99
N VAL A 439 15.59 20.71 1.07
CA VAL A 439 15.08 19.78 0.07
C VAL A 439 16.23 19.55 -0.91
N ASP A 440 16.74 18.31 -0.97
CA ASP A 440 17.85 17.97 -1.85
C ASP A 440 17.51 18.26 -3.31
N PHE A 441 18.51 18.67 -4.10
CA PHE A 441 18.32 18.82 -5.53
C PHE A 441 18.34 17.44 -6.19
N ILE A 442 17.30 17.14 -6.98
CA ILE A 442 17.26 15.94 -7.83
C ILE A 442 17.94 16.23 -9.16
N GLN A 443 18.86 15.35 -9.56
CA GLN A 443 19.43 15.32 -10.89
C GLN A 443 19.06 13.98 -11.54
N MET A 444 18.35 14.03 -12.66
CA MET A 444 18.00 12.83 -13.42
C MET A 444 19.28 12.18 -13.95
N LYS A 445 19.41 10.86 -13.82
CA LYS A 445 20.49 10.14 -14.49
C LYS A 445 20.33 10.18 -16.01
N THR A 446 21.46 10.36 -16.68
CA THR A 446 21.58 10.41 -18.14
C THR A 446 21.84 9.04 -18.77
N GLY A 447 22.34 8.07 -18.00
CA GLY A 447 22.46 6.67 -18.41
C GLY A 447 21.16 5.89 -18.24
N GLY A 448 20.87 4.98 -19.18
CA GLY A 448 19.88 3.92 -19.03
C GLY A 448 18.51 4.07 -19.71
N ALA A 449 18.15 5.26 -20.19
CA ALA A 449 16.87 5.49 -20.88
C ALA A 449 17.05 6.35 -22.13
N TYR A 450 17.48 5.72 -23.23
CA TYR A 450 17.52 6.31 -24.56
C TYR A 450 16.29 5.85 -25.35
N ASP A 451 15.84 6.64 -26.32
CA ASP A 451 14.79 6.16 -27.22
C ASP A 451 15.33 5.11 -28.21
N TYR A 452 14.44 4.44 -28.94
CA TYR A 452 14.83 3.44 -29.95
C TYR A 452 15.69 4.03 -31.09
N ASN A 453 15.77 5.35 -31.22
CA ASN A 453 16.61 6.06 -32.19
C ASN A 453 18.00 6.41 -31.64
N GLY A 454 18.32 6.02 -30.39
CA GLY A 454 19.60 6.31 -29.74
C GLY A 454 19.75 7.75 -29.27
N LEU A 455 18.66 8.52 -29.17
CA LEU A 455 18.70 9.85 -28.59
C LEU A 455 18.73 9.76 -27.05
N VAL A 456 19.63 10.53 -26.43
CA VAL A 456 19.73 10.67 -24.97
C VAL A 456 18.45 11.36 -24.46
N THR A 457 17.46 10.59 -24.04
CA THR A 457 16.30 11.12 -23.32
C THR A 457 16.52 11.13 -21.81
N GLY A 458 17.31 10.19 -21.30
CA GLY A 458 17.48 9.92 -19.86
C GLY A 458 16.14 9.67 -19.16
N PHE A 459 16.15 9.69 -17.83
CA PHE A 459 14.91 9.74 -17.06
C PHE A 459 14.25 11.14 -17.09
N SER A 460 14.74 12.08 -17.89
CA SER A 460 14.17 13.44 -18.00
C SER A 460 12.88 13.53 -18.82
N GLN A 461 12.54 12.47 -19.56
CA GLN A 461 11.37 12.36 -20.42
C GLN A 461 10.54 11.12 -20.10
N ASN A 462 9.42 10.95 -20.80
CA ASN A 462 8.55 9.78 -20.63
C ASN A 462 9.26 8.50 -21.09
N VAL A 463 9.81 7.74 -20.14
CA VAL A 463 10.48 6.46 -20.37
C VAL A 463 9.50 5.33 -20.69
N TYR A 464 8.24 5.50 -20.30
CA TYR A 464 7.11 4.60 -20.56
C TYR A 464 6.41 4.87 -21.91
N ARG A 465 7.11 5.46 -22.89
CA ARG A 465 6.54 5.89 -24.19
C ARG A 465 6.41 4.77 -25.23
N LEU A 466 6.94 3.57 -24.97
CA LEU A 466 6.84 2.43 -25.89
C LEU A 466 5.42 1.88 -26.11
N ASP A 467 4.39 2.45 -25.47
CA ASP A 467 2.99 2.44 -25.92
C ASP A 467 2.80 3.15 -27.28
N GLY A 468 3.67 2.90 -28.26
CA GLY A 468 3.58 3.48 -29.59
C GLY A 468 2.22 3.18 -30.21
N PRO A 469 1.66 4.09 -31.04
CA PRO A 469 0.29 3.95 -31.56
C PRO A 469 0.04 2.64 -32.33
N ASN A 470 1.09 1.93 -32.74
CA ASN A 470 1.04 0.65 -33.44
C ASN A 470 0.94 -0.59 -32.53
N GLN A 471 1.08 -0.48 -31.21
CA GLN A 471 0.91 -1.61 -30.25
C GLN A 471 -0.38 -1.54 -29.42
N ARG A 472 -1.31 -0.63 -29.74
CA ARG A 472 -2.72 -0.84 -29.39
C ARG A 472 -3.34 -1.91 -30.30
N SER A 473 -2.83 -3.14 -30.27
CA SER A 473 -3.49 -4.26 -30.91
C SER A 473 -4.89 -4.37 -30.30
N THR A 474 -5.91 -4.26 -31.16
CA THR A 474 -7.31 -4.55 -30.84
C THR A 474 -7.38 -5.78 -29.97
N VAL A 475 -7.92 -5.62 -28.75
CA VAL A 475 -8.03 -6.61 -27.66
C VAL A 475 -7.74 -8.03 -28.15
N THR A 476 -6.46 -8.37 -28.19
CA THR A 476 -6.04 -9.74 -28.48
C THR A 476 -6.53 -10.59 -27.32
N ASN A 477 -7.22 -11.69 -27.65
CA ASN A 477 -7.84 -12.57 -26.68
C ASN A 477 -6.86 -12.88 -25.54
N ASN A 478 -7.37 -12.90 -24.31
CA ASN A 478 -6.60 -13.38 -23.17
C ASN A 478 -6.12 -14.80 -23.50
N PHE A 479 -4.83 -15.05 -23.33
CA PHE A 479 -4.20 -16.34 -23.63
C PHE A 479 -4.92 -17.54 -22.98
N CYS A 480 -5.59 -17.30 -21.86
CA CYS A 480 -6.31 -18.31 -21.08
C CYS A 480 -7.77 -18.53 -21.50
N ASP A 481 -8.24 -17.96 -22.61
CA ASP A 481 -9.63 -18.13 -23.10
C ASP A 481 -9.95 -19.52 -23.69
N GLY A 482 -8.97 -20.43 -23.68
CA GLY A 482 -9.08 -21.78 -24.23
C GLY A 482 -8.95 -21.86 -25.76
N SER A 483 -8.73 -20.74 -26.45
CA SER A 483 -8.48 -20.73 -27.91
C SER A 483 -7.06 -21.14 -28.27
N TYR A 484 -6.12 -21.08 -27.32
CA TYR A 484 -4.74 -21.50 -27.54
C TYR A 484 -4.55 -23.00 -27.43
N VAL A 485 -4.23 -23.63 -28.56
CA VAL A 485 -3.66 -24.97 -28.62
C VAL A 485 -2.13 -24.83 -28.58
N ASP A 486 -1.45 -25.59 -27.72
CA ASP A 486 0.01 -25.60 -27.68
C ASP A 486 0.58 -26.06 -29.04
N PRO A 487 1.41 -25.25 -29.73
CA PRO A 487 1.99 -25.59 -31.02
C PRO A 487 2.97 -26.78 -30.96
N THR A 488 3.37 -27.24 -29.77
CA THR A 488 4.08 -28.52 -29.60
C THR A 488 3.16 -29.74 -29.81
N GLY A 489 1.84 -29.54 -29.91
CA GLY A 489 0.85 -30.59 -30.24
C GLY A 489 0.58 -31.59 -29.11
N GLY A 490 1.19 -31.42 -27.94
CA GLY A 490 0.95 -32.24 -26.76
C GLY A 490 -0.04 -31.60 -25.81
N ASN A 491 -1.22 -32.22 -25.62
CA ASN A 491 -2.12 -31.94 -24.49
C ASN A 491 -1.56 -32.53 -23.17
N GLN A 492 -0.27 -32.34 -22.92
CA GLN A 492 0.47 -32.79 -21.74
C GLN A 492 1.14 -31.55 -21.13
N PRO A 493 0.70 -31.04 -19.96
CA PRO A 493 1.45 -30.00 -19.27
C PRO A 493 2.89 -30.48 -19.02
N PRO A 494 3.89 -29.58 -19.04
CA PRO A 494 5.30 -29.96 -19.06
C PRO A 494 5.63 -30.86 -17.87
N THR A 495 6.10 -32.08 -18.15
CA THR A 495 6.56 -33.03 -17.12
C THR A 495 7.58 -32.34 -16.21
N ALA A 496 7.34 -32.39 -14.90
CA ALA A 496 8.14 -31.69 -13.91
C ALA A 496 9.63 -32.05 -14.05
N GLN A 497 10.47 -31.02 -14.27
CA GLN A 497 11.93 -31.18 -14.18
C GLN A 497 12.31 -31.28 -12.71
N CYS A 498 12.47 -32.51 -12.23
CA CYS A 498 12.85 -32.75 -10.84
C CYS A 498 14.34 -32.48 -10.60
N GLY A 499 14.64 -31.77 -9.51
CA GLY A 499 16.01 -31.49 -9.09
C GLY A 499 16.81 -32.76 -8.78
N VAL A 500 18.15 -32.62 -8.80
CA VAL A 500 19.09 -33.73 -8.63
C VAL A 500 18.79 -34.55 -7.37
N GLY A 501 18.35 -35.78 -7.56
CA GLY A 501 18.00 -36.72 -6.49
C GLY A 501 16.51 -37.05 -6.40
N SER A 502 15.61 -36.27 -7.01
CA SER A 502 14.17 -36.57 -7.05
C SER A 502 13.75 -37.24 -8.37
N VAL A 503 12.67 -38.03 -8.34
CA VAL A 503 12.12 -38.76 -9.49
C VAL A 503 10.76 -38.19 -9.88
N ALA A 504 10.55 -37.92 -11.17
CA ALA A 504 9.26 -37.45 -11.68
C ALA A 504 8.20 -38.56 -11.64
N CYS A 505 7.04 -38.24 -11.07
CA CYS A 505 5.84 -39.06 -11.07
C CYS A 505 4.67 -38.23 -11.61
N GLY A 506 4.37 -38.37 -12.89
CA GLY A 506 3.39 -37.52 -13.57
C GLY A 506 3.84 -36.06 -13.57
N GLN A 507 3.11 -35.21 -12.84
CA GLN A 507 3.35 -33.77 -12.71
C GLN A 507 4.08 -33.38 -11.41
N ALA A 508 4.48 -34.34 -10.58
CA ALA A 508 5.09 -34.11 -9.27
C ALA A 508 6.45 -34.79 -9.12
N CYS A 509 7.27 -34.30 -8.21
CA CYS A 509 8.59 -34.86 -7.90
C CYS A 509 8.55 -35.60 -6.56
N ILE A 510 9.04 -36.84 -6.53
CA ILE A 510 9.17 -37.65 -5.31
C ILE A 510 10.66 -37.71 -4.94
N ASP A 511 11.02 -37.40 -3.69
CA ASP A 511 12.33 -37.76 -3.15
C ASP A 511 12.34 -39.27 -2.81
N PRO A 512 13.13 -40.11 -3.51
CA PRO A 512 13.24 -41.55 -3.24
C PRO A 512 13.86 -41.87 -1.88
N LYS A 513 14.39 -40.89 -1.13
CA LYS A 513 14.79 -41.05 0.28
C LYS A 513 13.62 -40.92 1.25
N SER A 514 12.49 -40.37 0.82
CA SER A 514 11.26 -40.34 1.63
C SER A 514 10.57 -41.71 1.59
N SER A 515 10.55 -42.42 2.71
CA SER A 515 10.09 -43.82 2.79
C SER A 515 8.57 -44.01 2.67
N ILE A 516 7.82 -42.96 2.35
CA ILE A 516 6.38 -42.85 2.57
C ILE A 516 5.56 -43.00 1.26
N TYR A 517 6.19 -42.82 0.09
CA TYR A 517 5.49 -42.75 -1.19
C TYR A 517 6.14 -43.58 -2.31
N CYS A 518 5.34 -44.03 -3.27
CA CYS A 518 5.81 -44.64 -4.52
C CYS A 518 5.09 -44.03 -5.74
N CYS A 519 5.68 -44.17 -6.92
CA CYS A 519 5.05 -43.83 -8.19
C CYS A 519 4.49 -45.08 -8.88
N VAL A 520 3.21 -45.08 -9.22
CA VAL A 520 2.59 -46.13 -10.05
C VAL A 520 1.79 -45.48 -11.17
N ALA A 521 2.16 -45.75 -12.42
CA ALA A 521 1.50 -45.23 -13.62
C ALA A 521 1.32 -43.69 -13.64
N GLY A 522 2.24 -42.93 -13.03
CA GLY A 522 2.18 -41.47 -12.95
C GLY A 522 1.41 -40.91 -11.75
N TYR A 523 0.90 -41.76 -10.86
CA TYR A 523 0.24 -41.36 -9.62
C TYR A 523 1.13 -41.62 -8.40
N ILE A 524 1.15 -40.66 -7.46
CA ILE A 524 1.76 -40.81 -6.15
C ILE A 524 0.82 -41.60 -5.25
N LEU A 525 1.29 -42.73 -4.73
CA LEU A 525 0.57 -43.56 -3.75
C LEU A 525 1.33 -43.59 -2.42
N GLN A 526 0.60 -43.66 -1.30
CA GLN A 526 1.22 -43.91 0.00
C GLN A 526 1.74 -45.35 0.09
N GLN A 527 2.76 -45.60 0.91
CA GLN A 527 3.47 -46.87 1.02
C GLN A 527 2.56 -48.10 1.16
N ALA A 528 1.45 -47.98 1.90
CA ALA A 528 0.47 -49.06 2.10
C ALA A 528 -0.33 -49.45 0.83
N GLN A 529 -0.28 -48.65 -0.23
CA GLN A 529 -0.99 -48.84 -1.50
C GLN A 529 -0.05 -49.25 -2.65
N CYS A 530 1.26 -49.33 -2.39
CA CYS A 530 2.25 -49.70 -3.39
C CYS A 530 2.21 -51.21 -3.68
N PRO A 531 2.11 -51.65 -4.95
CA PRO A 531 2.20 -53.07 -5.28
C PRO A 531 3.62 -53.59 -4.96
N PRO A 532 3.79 -54.84 -4.50
CA PRO A 532 5.10 -55.36 -4.08
C PRO A 532 6.20 -55.31 -5.17
N SER A 533 5.82 -55.23 -6.44
CA SER A 533 6.71 -55.11 -7.59
C SER A 533 7.25 -53.68 -7.85
N ALA A 534 6.81 -52.67 -7.10
CA ALA A 534 7.22 -51.26 -7.29
C ALA A 534 8.47 -50.86 -6.47
N PHE A 535 9.03 -51.76 -5.66
CA PHE A 535 10.27 -51.49 -4.93
C PHE A 535 11.50 -51.68 -5.84
N LEU A 536 12.22 -50.58 -6.09
CA LEU A 536 13.52 -50.64 -6.77
C LEU A 536 14.52 -51.42 -5.90
N ALA A 537 15.17 -52.43 -6.49
CA ALA A 537 16.12 -53.27 -5.79
C ALA A 537 17.36 -52.50 -5.33
N ASN A 538 17.71 -52.64 -4.05
CA ASN A 538 18.92 -52.10 -3.45
C ASN A 538 20.17 -52.79 -4.05
N PRO A 539 21.06 -52.08 -4.75
CA PRO A 539 22.21 -52.71 -5.41
C PRO A 539 23.42 -52.80 -4.45
N ASN A 540 23.41 -53.76 -3.51
CA ASN A 540 24.61 -54.13 -2.74
C ASN A 540 24.58 -55.58 -2.22
N GLY A 541 25.48 -56.42 -2.78
CA GLY A 541 25.68 -57.84 -2.46
C GLY A 541 25.86 -58.65 -3.76
N PHE A 542 26.85 -59.51 -3.96
CA PHE A 542 27.80 -60.18 -3.07
C PHE A 542 29.10 -60.53 -3.83
N PHE A 543 30.24 -60.70 -3.14
CA PHE A 543 31.05 -61.95 -3.17
C PHE A 543 32.24 -61.90 -2.18
N ALA A 544 32.56 -63.04 -1.56
CA ALA A 544 33.77 -63.29 -0.77
C ALA A 544 34.93 -63.79 -1.68
N GLY A 545 36.22 -63.82 -1.33
CA GLY A 545 36.95 -63.40 -0.11
C GLY A 545 38.20 -64.31 0.10
N SER A 546 39.32 -63.83 0.69
CA SER A 546 40.41 -64.72 1.17
C SER A 546 41.50 -64.07 2.04
N ARG A 547 41.70 -64.62 3.25
CA ARG A 547 42.95 -64.81 4.06
C ARG A 547 44.13 -63.81 3.98
N GLY A 548 44.55 -63.34 5.17
CA GLY A 548 45.94 -63.55 5.65
C GLY A 548 46.67 -62.34 6.27
N GLY A 549 47.11 -62.46 7.54
CA GLY A 549 48.19 -61.62 8.11
C GLY A 549 47.88 -60.85 9.41
N SER A 550 48.16 -61.46 10.56
CA SER A 550 48.40 -60.82 11.87
C SER A 550 49.84 -60.19 11.90
N PRO A 551 50.41 -59.59 12.99
CA PRO A 551 49.93 -59.55 14.40
C PRO A 551 50.22 -58.30 15.30
N PHE A 552 49.40 -58.17 16.37
CA PHE A 552 49.74 -57.74 17.76
C PHE A 552 50.03 -56.24 18.12
N PRO A 553 49.83 -55.80 19.41
CA PRO A 553 48.95 -54.66 19.75
C PRO A 553 49.43 -53.86 21.01
N THR A 554 48.52 -53.56 21.98
CA THR A 554 48.73 -52.97 23.34
C THR A 554 49.21 -51.52 23.37
N ASP A 555 48.96 -50.68 24.37
CA ASP A 555 47.99 -50.53 25.49
C ASP A 555 47.98 -49.00 25.79
N GLY A 556 47.09 -48.31 26.52
CA GLY A 556 46.12 -48.66 27.54
C GLY A 556 46.27 -47.66 28.70
N SER A 557 45.17 -47.12 29.26
CA SER A 557 45.11 -46.25 30.47
C SER A 557 45.78 -44.84 30.40
N SER A 558 45.57 -43.86 31.29
CA SER A 558 44.36 -43.42 32.05
C SER A 558 44.68 -42.13 32.84
N VAL A 559 43.72 -41.20 32.99
CA VAL A 559 43.53 -40.25 34.13
C VAL A 559 44.65 -39.24 34.51
N GLY A 560 44.27 -37.98 34.80
CA GLY A 560 44.93 -37.20 35.87
C GLY A 560 45.24 -35.71 35.66
N THR A 561 44.26 -34.83 35.90
CA THR A 561 44.36 -33.51 36.59
C THR A 561 45.72 -32.82 36.83
N THR A 562 45.86 -31.51 36.53
CA THR A 562 45.88 -30.40 37.55
C THR A 562 46.14 -28.98 36.97
N ASN A 563 45.92 -27.98 37.85
CA ASN A 563 45.92 -26.52 37.68
C ASN A 563 47.21 -25.87 37.12
N GLY A 564 47.02 -24.87 36.25
CA GLY A 564 47.18 -23.45 36.62
C GLY A 564 48.58 -22.78 36.58
N GLY A 565 48.63 -21.57 35.99
CA GLY A 565 49.57 -20.51 36.43
C GLY A 565 50.39 -19.81 35.34
N SER A 566 50.00 -18.56 35.03
CA SER A 566 50.83 -17.36 34.78
C SER A 566 52.06 -17.39 33.83
N GLY A 567 52.23 -16.35 33.01
CA GLY A 567 53.54 -16.01 32.45
C GLY A 567 53.54 -15.16 31.18
N ASN A 568 53.85 -13.86 31.31
CA ASN A 568 54.17 -12.96 30.20
C ASN A 568 55.34 -13.47 29.33
N GLY A 569 55.34 -13.05 28.05
CA GLY A 569 56.59 -12.58 27.43
C GLY A 569 56.94 -13.09 26.04
N GLY A 570 56.74 -12.22 25.04
CA GLY A 570 57.85 -11.80 24.17
C GLY A 570 58.37 -12.70 23.04
N SER A 571 58.16 -12.20 21.83
CA SER A 571 59.21 -11.99 20.81
C SER A 571 59.62 -13.12 19.86
N SER A 572 59.38 -12.84 18.56
CA SER A 572 60.19 -13.28 17.40
C SER A 572 60.08 -14.78 17.03
N THR A 573 60.38 -15.24 15.82
CA THR A 573 60.59 -14.59 14.50
C THR A 573 60.42 -15.69 13.43
N THR A 574 60.00 -15.35 12.21
CA THR A 574 60.91 -15.30 11.04
C THR A 574 60.17 -15.12 9.69
N LYS A 575 60.62 -14.09 8.93
CA LYS A 575 61.06 -14.10 7.50
C LYS A 575 60.04 -14.50 6.42
N SER A 576 59.70 -13.60 5.46
CA SER A 576 60.49 -13.11 4.29
C SER A 576 60.06 -13.87 3.02
N SER A 577 59.92 -13.31 1.80
CA SER A 577 60.48 -12.10 1.15
C SER A 577 59.49 -11.57 0.09
N THR A 578 59.29 -10.27 -0.16
CA THR A 578 60.17 -9.18 -0.69
C THR A 578 60.21 -9.06 -2.23
N SER A 579 59.75 -7.92 -2.77
CA SER A 579 60.44 -7.13 -3.81
C SER A 579 59.86 -5.71 -3.94
N GLN A 580 60.71 -4.72 -4.23
CA GLN A 580 60.44 -3.27 -4.26
C GLN A 580 60.96 -2.65 -5.58
N ILE A 581 60.37 -1.52 -6.00
CA ILE A 581 61.02 -0.39 -6.71
C ILE A 581 60.25 0.88 -6.24
N VAL A 582 60.76 1.77 -5.37
CA VAL A 582 61.85 2.77 -5.46
C VAL A 582 61.42 4.09 -6.15
N SER A 583 61.75 5.21 -5.49
CA SER A 583 61.39 6.61 -5.82
C SER A 583 62.66 7.48 -5.85
N SER A 584 62.65 8.63 -6.54
CA SER A 584 63.79 9.56 -6.59
C SER A 584 63.39 11.03 -6.77
N THR A 585 64.13 11.94 -6.12
CA THR A 585 63.87 13.39 -6.02
C THR A 585 65.04 14.22 -6.57
N ILE A 586 64.77 15.34 -7.29
CA ILE A 586 65.62 16.54 -7.57
C ILE A 586 64.75 17.55 -8.37
N GLY A 587 64.92 18.89 -8.35
CA GLY A 587 65.74 19.72 -7.45
C GLY A 587 66.43 20.95 -8.11
N GLY A 588 65.71 22.05 -8.46
CA GLY A 588 66.36 23.23 -9.07
C GLY A 588 65.50 24.46 -9.43
N THR A 589 65.59 25.50 -8.59
CA THR A 589 65.47 26.98 -8.80
C THR A 589 65.18 27.63 -10.18
N GLY A 590 64.36 28.72 -10.18
CA GLY A 590 64.78 30.01 -10.81
C GLY A 590 63.78 30.86 -11.61
N THR A 591 63.64 32.14 -11.20
CA THR A 591 63.27 33.37 -11.98
C THR A 591 61.83 33.67 -12.48
N THR A 592 61.28 34.78 -11.95
CA THR A 592 60.32 35.77 -12.52
C THR A 592 60.94 36.60 -13.68
N PRO A 593 60.25 37.57 -14.37
CA PRO A 593 58.89 38.16 -14.19
C PRO A 593 58.08 38.43 -15.50
N GLN A 594 56.97 39.18 -15.35
CA GLN A 594 56.38 40.20 -16.27
C GLN A 594 55.04 39.93 -17.01
N ASN A 595 54.16 40.90 -16.81
CA ASN A 595 52.97 41.29 -17.58
C ASN A 595 53.44 42.00 -18.89
N PRO A 596 52.63 42.06 -19.97
CA PRO A 596 51.93 43.34 -20.18
C PRO A 596 50.55 43.27 -20.88
N SER A 597 49.78 44.34 -20.68
CA SER A 597 48.64 44.78 -21.49
C SER A 597 48.99 45.15 -22.93
N THR A 598 48.02 45.18 -23.86
CA THR A 598 47.69 46.39 -24.67
C THR A 598 46.41 46.25 -25.55
N THR A 599 45.43 47.11 -25.23
CA THR A 599 44.71 48.08 -26.08
C THR A 599 44.33 47.84 -27.57
N THR A 600 43.01 47.86 -27.80
CA THR A 600 42.24 48.68 -28.78
C THR A 600 42.82 49.04 -30.16
N SER A 601 42.00 48.82 -31.20
CA SER A 601 41.58 49.91 -32.11
C SER A 601 40.26 49.60 -32.82
N SER A 602 39.54 50.65 -33.20
CA SER A 602 38.21 50.64 -33.80
C SER A 602 38.26 50.77 -35.32
N SER A 603 37.22 50.29 -36.02
CA SER A 603 36.77 50.93 -37.26
C SER A 603 35.27 50.73 -37.50
N SER A 604 34.67 51.72 -38.13
CA SER A 604 33.22 51.89 -38.34
C SER A 604 32.75 51.37 -39.69
N GLY A 605 31.54 50.78 -39.75
CA GLY A 605 30.85 50.46 -41.00
C GLY A 605 29.34 50.51 -40.83
N SER A 606 28.69 51.49 -41.47
CA SER A 606 27.23 51.63 -41.51
C SER A 606 26.66 51.00 -42.78
N SER A 607 25.59 50.19 -42.68
CA SER A 607 24.54 50.13 -43.73
C SER A 607 23.29 49.31 -43.32
N THR A 608 22.14 49.97 -43.40
CA THR A 608 20.77 49.54 -43.76
C THR A 608 20.25 48.08 -43.54
N THR A 609 19.17 48.03 -42.76
CA THR A 609 17.93 47.23 -42.92
C THR A 609 17.89 46.01 -43.87
N THR A 610 17.50 44.86 -43.32
CA THR A 610 16.28 44.15 -43.75
C THR A 610 15.77 43.24 -42.63
N GLY A 611 14.48 43.32 -42.31
CA GLY A 611 13.85 42.42 -41.36
C GLY A 611 13.24 41.21 -42.06
N ASN A 612 13.42 40.02 -41.49
CA ASN A 612 12.49 38.91 -41.66
C ASN A 612 12.57 38.00 -40.43
N GLY A 613 11.52 38.01 -39.62
CA GLY A 613 11.40 37.07 -38.50
C GLY A 613 11.13 35.68 -39.03
N GLY A 614 11.99 34.72 -38.70
CA GLY A 614 11.79 33.30 -39.03
C GLY A 614 10.59 32.75 -38.27
N GLY A 615 9.41 32.77 -38.90
CA GLY A 615 8.25 32.04 -38.41
C GLY A 615 8.52 30.53 -38.48
N ALA A 616 8.59 29.88 -37.33
CA ALA A 616 8.79 28.44 -37.24
C ALA A 616 7.56 27.70 -37.82
N CYS A 617 7.69 27.21 -39.06
CA CYS A 617 6.67 26.40 -39.71
C CYS A 617 6.67 25.00 -39.08
N TYR A 618 5.62 24.66 -38.34
CA TYR A 618 5.36 23.29 -37.91
C TYR A 618 4.53 22.54 -38.96
N ASN A 619 4.66 21.22 -39.00
CA ASN A 619 3.88 20.38 -39.90
C ASN A 619 2.46 20.16 -39.34
N PRO A 620 1.38 20.68 -39.98
CA PRO A 620 0.01 20.56 -39.47
C PRO A 620 -0.52 19.11 -39.49
N ASN A 621 0.16 18.19 -40.18
CA ASN A 621 -0.19 16.76 -40.16
C ASN A 621 0.39 16.03 -38.93
N GLN A 622 1.27 16.67 -38.16
CA GLN A 622 1.91 16.10 -36.97
C GLN A 622 1.49 16.79 -35.67
N TYR A 623 0.90 17.99 -35.74
CA TYR A 623 0.57 18.82 -34.59
C TYR A 623 -0.78 19.53 -34.74
N CYS A 624 -1.47 19.74 -33.62
CA CYS A 624 -2.69 20.52 -33.49
C CYS A 624 -2.55 21.57 -32.38
N CYS A 625 -3.45 22.55 -32.33
CA CYS A 625 -3.44 23.63 -31.34
C CYS A 625 -4.69 23.67 -30.44
N PRO A 626 -5.03 22.60 -29.69
CA PRO A 626 -6.07 22.66 -28.68
C PRO A 626 -5.67 23.69 -27.62
N ASN A 627 -6.56 24.63 -27.34
CA ASN A 627 -6.35 25.72 -26.39
C ASN A 627 -5.06 26.55 -26.66
N GLY A 628 -4.67 26.69 -27.94
CA GLY A 628 -3.53 27.51 -28.37
C GLY A 628 -2.14 26.90 -28.15
N ASN A 629 -2.04 25.70 -27.56
CA ASN A 629 -0.77 25.01 -27.34
C ASN A 629 -0.48 24.03 -28.48
N LEU A 630 0.69 24.10 -29.09
CA LEU A 630 1.12 23.15 -30.12
C LEU A 630 1.40 21.77 -29.48
N VAL A 631 0.49 20.81 -29.67
CA VAL A 631 0.64 19.42 -29.20
C VAL A 631 0.65 18.46 -30.38
N GLN A 632 1.28 17.29 -30.24
CA GLN A 632 1.27 16.28 -31.30
C GLN A 632 -0.16 15.78 -31.57
N ILE A 633 -0.47 15.48 -32.83
CA ILE A 633 -1.85 15.25 -33.31
C ILE A 633 -2.56 14.05 -32.63
N GLN A 634 -1.78 13.14 -32.04
CA GLN A 634 -2.27 12.03 -31.20
C GLN A 634 -2.86 12.45 -29.84
N PHE A 635 -2.73 13.72 -29.45
CA PHE A 635 -3.26 14.28 -28.20
C PHE A 635 -4.42 15.25 -28.40
N CYS A 636 -4.85 15.53 -29.64
CA CYS A 636 -6.12 16.23 -29.85
C CYS A 636 -7.27 15.24 -29.60
N SER A 637 -8.12 15.51 -28.62
CA SER A 637 -9.36 14.76 -28.44
C SER A 637 -10.22 14.90 -29.71
N THR A 638 -10.62 13.79 -30.32
CA THR A 638 -11.58 13.77 -31.43
C THR A 638 -12.99 14.09 -30.92
N SER A 639 -13.24 15.39 -30.69
CA SER A 639 -14.59 15.91 -30.50
C SER A 639 -15.39 15.62 -31.77
N THR A 640 -16.19 14.55 -31.70
CA THR A 640 -17.04 14.12 -32.82
C THR A 640 -18.25 15.03 -32.82
N ALA A 641 -18.12 16.16 -33.53
CA ALA A 641 -19.19 17.15 -33.65
C ALA A 641 -20.41 16.54 -34.35
N THR A 642 -21.49 16.36 -33.60
CA THR A 642 -22.79 15.94 -34.10
C THR A 642 -23.38 17.00 -35.02
N THR A 643 -23.53 16.70 -36.31
CA THR A 643 -24.38 17.51 -37.22
C THR A 643 -25.14 16.65 -38.24
N SER A 644 -26.44 16.93 -38.35
CA SER A 644 -27.37 16.59 -39.44
C SER A 644 -27.56 15.12 -39.86
N SER A 645 -28.75 14.60 -39.55
CA SER A 645 -29.36 13.41 -40.18
C SER A 645 -29.65 13.63 -41.68
N PRO A 646 -29.61 12.54 -42.46
CA PRO A 646 -30.63 12.30 -43.47
C PRO A 646 -31.42 10.98 -43.24
N ALA A 647 -32.45 10.79 -44.07
CA ALA A 647 -33.57 9.86 -43.92
C ALA A 647 -33.24 8.35 -44.02
N PRO A 648 -34.12 7.45 -43.52
CA PRO A 648 -33.84 6.02 -43.41
C PRO A 648 -33.98 5.27 -44.75
N THR A 649 -32.99 4.45 -45.08
CA THR A 649 -33.05 3.51 -46.21
C THR A 649 -33.33 2.09 -45.69
N THR A 650 -34.42 1.49 -46.16
CA THR A 650 -34.84 0.11 -45.86
C THR A 650 -34.00 -0.95 -46.56
N ARG A 651 -34.15 -2.22 -46.10
CA ARG A 651 -33.58 -3.50 -46.61
C ARG A 651 -32.12 -3.79 -46.19
N SER A 652 -31.70 -5.06 -45.99
CA SER A 652 -32.44 -6.33 -46.07
C SER A 652 -31.94 -7.33 -45.02
N SER A 653 -32.82 -8.20 -44.55
CA SER A 653 -32.46 -9.41 -43.82
C SER A 653 -31.67 -10.39 -44.70
N SER A 654 -30.58 -10.94 -44.17
CA SER A 654 -29.96 -12.17 -44.65
C SER A 654 -29.71 -13.10 -43.47
N SER A 655 -30.57 -14.10 -43.32
CA SER A 655 -30.45 -15.17 -42.33
C SER A 655 -29.41 -16.19 -42.78
N THR A 656 -28.27 -16.28 -42.09
CA THR A 656 -27.31 -17.38 -42.30
C THR A 656 -27.60 -18.50 -41.32
N THR A 657 -28.30 -19.53 -41.80
CA THR A 657 -28.62 -20.75 -41.07
C THR A 657 -27.33 -21.48 -40.65
N ARG A 658 -27.10 -21.63 -39.33
CA ARG A 658 -25.97 -22.42 -38.81
C ARG A 658 -26.43 -23.87 -38.56
N SER A 659 -25.98 -24.79 -39.39
CA SER A 659 -26.32 -26.22 -39.29
C SER A 659 -25.83 -26.83 -37.98
N SER A 660 -26.71 -27.52 -37.28
CA SER A 660 -26.40 -28.34 -36.10
C SER A 660 -25.73 -29.65 -36.51
N ILE A 661 -24.50 -29.90 -36.07
CA ILE A 661 -23.89 -31.23 -36.13
C ILE A 661 -24.13 -31.91 -34.78
N THR A 662 -24.81 -33.05 -34.82
CA THR A 662 -25.11 -33.90 -33.65
C THR A 662 -24.11 -35.04 -33.60
N MET A 663 -23.39 -35.20 -32.49
CA MET A 663 -22.55 -36.36 -32.15
C MET A 663 -22.65 -36.63 -30.63
N PRO A 664 -22.33 -37.85 -30.15
CA PRO A 664 -23.18 -38.53 -29.18
C PRO A 664 -22.86 -38.28 -27.71
N SER A 665 -23.87 -38.51 -26.86
CA SER A 665 -23.77 -38.46 -25.41
C SER A 665 -22.82 -39.51 -24.83
N SER A 666 -21.85 -39.06 -24.05
CA SER A 666 -21.20 -39.85 -23.00
C SER A 666 -21.48 -39.17 -21.65
N SER A 667 -21.91 -39.97 -20.67
CA SER A 667 -22.36 -39.48 -19.36
C SER A 667 -21.19 -39.02 -18.49
N SER A 668 -21.20 -37.76 -18.06
CA SER A 668 -20.37 -37.27 -16.96
C SER A 668 -21.16 -36.29 -16.08
N THR A 669 -20.79 -36.26 -14.79
CA THR A 669 -21.56 -35.63 -13.71
C THR A 669 -21.52 -34.11 -13.79
N THR A 670 -22.68 -33.45 -13.66
CA THR A 670 -22.77 -31.99 -13.61
C THR A 670 -22.26 -31.46 -12.26
N THR A 671 -21.05 -30.91 -12.24
CA THR A 671 -20.58 -30.04 -11.15
C THR A 671 -21.03 -28.61 -11.44
N SER A 672 -21.92 -28.06 -10.62
CA SER A 672 -22.48 -26.72 -10.78
C SER A 672 -21.48 -25.62 -10.46
N THR A 673 -21.39 -24.61 -11.33
CA THR A 673 -20.61 -23.39 -11.15
C THR A 673 -21.03 -22.62 -9.89
N PRO A 674 -20.10 -22.15 -9.03
CA PRO A 674 -20.46 -21.30 -7.90
C PRO A 674 -20.73 -19.87 -8.37
N SER A 675 -21.96 -19.41 -8.21
CA SER A 675 -22.36 -18.02 -8.52
C SER A 675 -21.97 -17.09 -7.37
N THR A 676 -21.16 -16.08 -7.66
CA THR A 676 -20.77 -15.04 -6.71
C THR A 676 -21.97 -14.22 -6.26
N THR A 677 -22.43 -14.49 -5.04
CA THR A 677 -23.50 -13.75 -4.38
C THR A 677 -23.04 -13.49 -2.95
N THR A 678 -23.27 -12.28 -2.43
CA THR A 678 -22.97 -11.92 -1.04
C THR A 678 -23.56 -12.97 -0.11
N SER A 679 -22.71 -13.72 0.59
CA SER A 679 -23.12 -14.93 1.31
C SER A 679 -23.93 -14.56 2.54
N ALA A 680 -25.26 -14.54 2.37
CA ALA A 680 -26.17 -14.86 3.46
C ALA A 680 -25.65 -16.15 4.14
N PRO A 681 -25.62 -16.20 5.48
CA PRO A 681 -25.06 -17.35 6.19
C PRO A 681 -25.74 -18.62 5.70
N SER A 682 -24.95 -19.63 5.32
CA SER A 682 -25.54 -20.86 4.81
C SER A 682 -26.42 -21.44 5.91
N THR A 683 -27.68 -21.76 5.60
CA THR A 683 -28.65 -22.25 6.58
C THR A 683 -28.13 -23.52 7.27
N THR A 684 -27.26 -24.28 6.59
CA THR A 684 -26.49 -25.41 7.13
C THR A 684 -25.59 -25.02 8.30
N CYS A 685 -24.82 -23.92 8.20
CA CYS A 685 -23.87 -23.49 9.23
C CYS A 685 -24.57 -22.98 10.50
N GLN A 686 -25.58 -22.12 10.32
CA GLN A 686 -26.41 -21.65 11.44
C GLN A 686 -27.19 -22.79 12.10
N THR A 687 -27.75 -23.72 11.31
CA THR A 687 -28.43 -24.91 11.85
C THR A 687 -27.46 -25.81 12.61
N MET A 688 -26.24 -25.98 12.11
CA MET A 688 -25.18 -26.71 12.81
C MET A 688 -24.88 -26.02 14.15
N PHE A 689 -24.54 -24.73 14.15
CA PHE A 689 -24.21 -23.96 15.37
C PHE A 689 -25.34 -23.96 16.40
N ALA A 690 -26.58 -23.76 15.94
CA ALA A 690 -27.78 -23.73 16.78
C ALA A 690 -28.00 -25.03 17.57
N ASN A 691 -27.59 -26.18 17.01
CA ASN A 691 -27.78 -27.52 17.59
C ASN A 691 -26.59 -28.03 18.44
N LEU A 692 -25.52 -27.24 18.61
CA LEU A 692 -24.37 -27.64 19.44
C LEU A 692 -24.66 -27.45 20.94
N ASN A 693 -24.28 -28.44 21.75
CA ASN A 693 -24.35 -28.37 23.22
C ASN A 693 -23.14 -27.64 23.81
N CYS A 694 -21.97 -27.72 23.17
CA CYS A 694 -20.79 -26.92 23.50
C CYS A 694 -20.40 -26.08 22.30
N ARG A 695 -20.39 -24.75 22.45
CA ARG A 695 -20.09 -23.80 21.37
C ARG A 695 -19.59 -22.47 21.94
N THR A 696 -19.14 -21.56 21.09
CA THR A 696 -18.84 -20.19 21.50
C THR A 696 -20.10 -19.42 21.90
N ALA A 697 -19.93 -18.31 22.62
CA ALA A 697 -21.05 -17.49 23.12
C ALA A 697 -21.88 -16.78 22.02
N SER A 698 -21.33 -16.64 20.80
CA SER A 698 -21.97 -16.05 19.64
C SER A 698 -21.54 -16.79 18.37
N GLU A 699 -22.38 -16.76 17.31
CA GLU A 699 -22.01 -17.23 15.95
C GLU A 699 -21.25 -16.16 15.14
N ASP A 700 -21.29 -14.89 15.59
CA ASP A 700 -20.63 -13.76 14.96
C ASP A 700 -19.14 -13.68 15.34
N PRO A 701 -18.19 -13.76 14.38
CA PRO A 701 -16.77 -13.58 14.60
C PRO A 701 -16.36 -12.27 15.27
N SER A 702 -17.17 -11.20 15.17
CA SER A 702 -16.91 -9.93 15.84
C SER A 702 -17.12 -9.97 17.36
N GLN A 703 -17.88 -10.96 17.85
CA GLN A 703 -18.27 -11.10 19.26
C GLN A 703 -17.48 -12.18 20.02
N VAL A 704 -16.51 -12.83 19.36
CA VAL A 704 -15.69 -13.90 19.94
C VAL A 704 -14.21 -13.56 19.79
N SER A 705 -13.39 -13.87 20.79
CA SER A 705 -11.95 -13.62 20.73
C SER A 705 -11.29 -14.38 19.58
N ALA A 706 -10.84 -13.67 18.55
CA ALA A 706 -10.17 -14.26 17.38
C ALA A 706 -8.91 -15.06 17.76
N SER A 707 -8.12 -14.58 18.73
CA SER A 707 -6.97 -15.34 19.24
C SER A 707 -7.40 -16.58 20.01
N GLY A 708 -8.50 -16.51 20.76
CA GLY A 708 -9.10 -17.68 21.41
C GLY A 708 -9.56 -18.74 20.41
N VAL A 709 -10.27 -18.34 19.35
CA VAL A 709 -10.71 -19.21 18.25
C VAL A 709 -9.52 -19.92 17.60
N THR A 710 -8.47 -19.17 17.24
CA THR A 710 -7.24 -19.75 16.65
C THR A 710 -6.53 -20.70 17.61
N ASN A 711 -6.41 -20.34 18.89
CA ASN A 711 -5.77 -21.19 19.89
C ASN A 711 -6.55 -22.50 20.12
N ALA A 712 -7.87 -22.41 20.23
CA ALA A 712 -8.74 -23.59 20.37
C ALA A 712 -8.68 -24.48 19.12
N TYR A 713 -8.68 -23.89 17.92
CA TYR A 713 -8.55 -24.63 16.65
C TYR A 713 -7.21 -25.34 16.55
N ASN A 714 -6.10 -24.63 16.79
CA ASN A 714 -4.77 -25.22 16.74
C ASN A 714 -4.61 -26.35 17.76
N TRP A 715 -5.09 -26.18 19.00
CA TRP A 715 -5.04 -27.22 20.02
C TRP A 715 -5.91 -28.43 19.68
N LEU A 716 -7.18 -28.22 19.31
CA LEU A 716 -8.10 -29.30 18.95
C LEU A 716 -7.61 -30.07 17.73
N CYS A 717 -7.23 -29.39 16.65
CA CYS A 717 -6.93 -30.06 15.39
C CYS A 717 -5.53 -30.70 15.37
N SER A 718 -4.59 -30.25 16.22
CA SER A 718 -3.30 -30.95 16.41
C SER A 718 -3.39 -32.12 17.37
N THR A 719 -4.13 -31.99 18.47
CA THR A 719 -4.21 -33.02 19.53
C THR A 719 -5.30 -34.07 19.23
N TYR A 720 -6.39 -33.67 18.59
CA TYR A 720 -7.56 -34.48 18.29
C TYR A 720 -8.08 -34.24 16.85
N PRO A 721 -7.24 -34.49 15.81
CA PRO A 721 -7.57 -34.19 14.41
C PRO A 721 -8.89 -34.80 13.93
N GLN A 722 -9.33 -35.91 14.53
CA GLN A 722 -10.61 -36.55 14.21
C GLN A 722 -11.82 -35.60 14.41
N TYR A 723 -11.75 -34.65 15.35
CA TYR A 723 -12.83 -33.69 15.60
C TYR A 723 -12.84 -32.51 14.62
N CYS A 724 -11.79 -32.34 13.81
CA CYS A 724 -11.68 -31.27 12.82
C CYS A 724 -11.97 -31.71 11.38
N THR A 725 -12.26 -32.99 11.16
CA THR A 725 -12.56 -33.57 9.84
C THR A 725 -13.74 -32.89 9.14
N ASP A 726 -14.80 -32.53 9.88
CA ASP A 726 -15.96 -31.84 9.33
C ASP A 726 -15.69 -30.37 8.94
N ILE A 727 -14.62 -29.74 9.45
CA ILE A 727 -14.36 -28.28 9.33
C ILE A 727 -13.10 -27.91 8.53
N THR A 728 -12.31 -28.93 8.15
CA THR A 728 -11.13 -28.80 7.28
C THR A 728 -11.54 -28.91 5.80
N THR A 729 -10.63 -28.62 4.87
CA THR A 729 -10.90 -28.64 3.42
C THR A 729 -11.55 -29.94 2.98
N GLY A 730 -12.72 -29.84 2.32
CA GLY A 730 -13.54 -30.98 1.89
C GLY A 730 -14.56 -31.48 2.93
N GLY A 731 -14.50 -31.00 4.17
CA GLY A 731 -15.47 -31.30 5.22
C GLY A 731 -16.81 -30.57 5.06
N THR A 732 -17.87 -31.14 5.64
CA THR A 732 -19.27 -30.66 5.56
C THR A 732 -19.45 -29.18 5.94
N TYR A 733 -18.63 -28.67 6.86
CA TYR A 733 -18.68 -27.32 7.41
C TYR A 733 -17.43 -26.50 7.06
N ALA A 734 -16.63 -26.92 6.08
CA ALA A 734 -15.41 -26.21 5.66
C ALA A 734 -15.66 -24.74 5.28
N GLY A 735 -16.82 -24.47 4.66
CA GLY A 735 -17.28 -23.14 4.25
C GLY A 735 -18.05 -22.34 5.31
N CYS A 736 -18.17 -22.84 6.55
CA CYS A 736 -18.71 -22.06 7.66
C CYS A 736 -17.67 -21.05 8.18
N ASN A 737 -18.11 -20.04 8.94
CA ASN A 737 -17.19 -19.05 9.50
C ASN A 737 -16.28 -19.68 10.57
N SER A 738 -15.19 -19.01 10.95
CA SER A 738 -14.18 -19.55 11.88
C SER A 738 -14.74 -19.93 13.25
N VAL A 739 -15.74 -19.18 13.75
CA VAL A 739 -16.41 -19.38 15.03
C VAL A 739 -17.39 -20.57 14.98
N GLU A 740 -18.16 -20.67 13.90
CA GLU A 740 -19.04 -21.83 13.63
C GLU A 740 -18.22 -23.12 13.51
N ARG A 741 -17.13 -23.08 12.73
CA ARG A 741 -16.20 -24.21 12.57
C ARG A 741 -15.62 -24.65 13.90
N ILE A 742 -15.00 -23.75 14.67
CA ILE A 742 -14.37 -24.18 15.93
C ILE A 742 -15.40 -24.71 16.92
N SER A 743 -16.60 -24.11 16.96
CA SER A 743 -17.69 -24.60 17.81
C SER A 743 -18.08 -26.04 17.48
N ASN A 744 -18.10 -26.43 16.19
CA ASN A 744 -18.35 -27.82 15.81
C ASN A 744 -17.32 -28.78 16.42
N ALA A 745 -16.02 -28.49 16.28
CA ALA A 745 -14.95 -29.33 16.83
C ALA A 745 -14.95 -29.35 18.37
N MET A 746 -15.22 -28.20 19.01
CA MET A 746 -15.43 -28.11 20.47
C MET A 746 -16.59 -28.99 20.93
N ASN A 747 -17.70 -29.01 20.20
CA ASN A 747 -18.85 -29.87 20.50
C ASN A 747 -18.51 -31.36 20.35
N ARG A 748 -17.78 -31.75 19.29
CA ARG A 748 -17.32 -33.13 19.09
C ARG A 748 -16.41 -33.59 20.24
N TYR A 749 -15.50 -32.73 20.69
CA TYR A 749 -14.66 -32.99 21.86
C TYR A 749 -15.50 -33.13 23.14
N TYR A 750 -16.42 -32.19 23.39
CA TYR A 750 -17.30 -32.20 24.56
C TYR A 750 -18.24 -33.42 24.62
N GLN A 751 -18.68 -33.95 23.47
CA GLN A 751 -19.47 -35.17 23.40
C GLN A 751 -18.72 -36.42 23.91
N VAL A 752 -17.37 -36.42 23.89
CA VAL A 752 -16.53 -37.55 24.33
C VAL A 752 -15.99 -37.34 25.73
N TYR A 753 -15.59 -36.11 26.09
CA TYR A 753 -14.91 -35.79 27.34
C TYR A 753 -15.75 -34.97 28.35
N GLY A 754 -16.96 -34.57 27.98
CA GLY A 754 -17.95 -33.99 28.89
C GLY A 754 -18.55 -35.03 29.86
N PRO A 755 -19.48 -34.61 30.75
CA PRO A 755 -20.22 -33.36 30.72
C PRO A 755 -19.62 -32.21 31.55
N SER A 756 -18.39 -32.31 32.07
CA SER A 756 -17.77 -31.24 32.88
C SER A 756 -17.70 -29.92 32.10
N GLN A 757 -17.97 -28.80 32.77
CA GLN A 757 -17.95 -27.48 32.14
C GLN A 757 -16.56 -27.13 31.58
N ASP A 758 -15.50 -27.65 32.21
CA ASP A 758 -14.10 -27.50 31.79
C ASP A 758 -13.85 -28.09 30.39
N ALA A 759 -14.48 -29.22 30.04
CA ALA A 759 -14.35 -29.85 28.72
C ALA A 759 -14.94 -29.00 27.58
N CYS A 760 -15.66 -27.91 27.90
CA CYS A 760 -16.16 -26.94 26.92
C CYS A 760 -15.44 -25.57 27.01
N SER A 761 -14.53 -25.34 27.97
CA SER A 761 -14.00 -23.99 28.22
C SER A 761 -13.13 -23.46 27.07
N PHE A 762 -12.16 -24.24 26.58
CA PHE A 762 -11.22 -23.87 25.51
C PHE A 762 -10.56 -22.48 25.70
N GLY A 763 -10.13 -22.18 26.93
CA GLY A 763 -9.59 -20.86 27.28
C GLY A 763 -10.67 -19.79 27.50
N GLY A 764 -11.88 -20.21 27.86
CA GLY A 764 -13.01 -19.33 28.19
C GLY A 764 -13.87 -18.89 27.00
N ILE A 765 -13.56 -19.31 25.76
CA ILE A 765 -14.41 -18.97 24.59
C ILE A 765 -15.67 -19.82 24.48
N GLY A 766 -15.65 -21.03 25.05
CA GLY A 766 -16.72 -22.01 24.91
C GLY A 766 -17.64 -22.07 26.13
N ILE A 767 -18.93 -22.27 25.85
CA ILE A 767 -20.00 -22.38 26.82
C ILE A 767 -20.84 -23.64 26.55
N VAL A 768 -21.27 -24.31 27.62
CA VAL A 768 -22.27 -25.37 27.52
C VAL A 768 -23.64 -24.72 27.44
N VAL A 769 -24.29 -24.85 26.28
CA VAL A 769 -25.67 -24.41 26.07
C VAL A 769 -26.58 -25.59 26.40
N THR A 770 -27.25 -25.52 27.55
CA THR A 770 -28.35 -26.45 27.86
C THR A 770 -29.45 -26.19 26.83
N SER A 771 -29.72 -27.17 25.97
CA SER A 771 -30.71 -27.04 24.91
C SER A 771 -32.08 -26.70 25.52
N ILE A 772 -32.67 -25.60 25.05
CA ILE A 772 -34.04 -25.24 25.43
C ILE A 772 -34.93 -26.39 24.94
N PRO A 773 -35.73 -27.03 25.81
CA PRO A 773 -36.52 -28.19 25.42
C PRO A 773 -37.43 -27.82 24.24
N SER A 774 -37.22 -28.51 23.11
CA SER A 774 -37.88 -28.20 21.84
C SER A 774 -39.39 -28.14 22.03
N ARG A 775 -39.95 -26.93 21.93
CA ARG A 775 -41.35 -26.66 22.24
C ARG A 775 -42.20 -27.23 21.11
N SER A 776 -42.70 -28.45 21.31
CA SER A 776 -43.57 -29.15 20.36
C SER A 776 -44.68 -28.23 19.85
N SER A 777 -44.69 -28.03 18.53
CA SER A 777 -45.57 -27.12 17.82
C SER A 777 -47.01 -27.60 17.85
N THR A 778 -47.73 -27.26 18.91
CA THR A 778 -49.17 -27.50 19.01
C THR A 778 -49.90 -26.32 18.36
N THR A 779 -50.55 -26.57 17.22
CA THR A 779 -51.30 -25.56 16.48
C THR A 779 -52.59 -25.16 17.20
N THR A 780 -52.67 -23.95 17.74
CA THR A 780 -53.94 -23.35 18.21
C THR A 780 -54.11 -21.91 17.76
N THR A 781 -55.30 -21.64 17.23
CA THR A 781 -55.81 -20.40 16.62
C THR A 781 -55.68 -19.15 17.51
N PRO A 782 -55.36 -17.96 16.95
CA PRO A 782 -55.14 -16.77 17.75
C PRO A 782 -56.45 -16.15 18.27
N THR A 783 -56.47 -15.81 19.57
CA THR A 783 -57.47 -14.90 20.16
C THR A 783 -56.76 -13.62 20.61
N SER A 784 -57.33 -12.47 20.26
CA SER A 784 -56.73 -11.15 20.47
C SER A 784 -56.80 -10.69 21.93
N VAL A 785 -55.67 -10.27 22.51
CA VAL A 785 -55.63 -9.41 23.70
C VAL A 785 -54.48 -8.40 23.58
N VAL A 786 -54.80 -7.12 23.78
CA VAL A 786 -53.86 -5.97 23.76
C VAL A 786 -53.31 -5.72 25.17
N PRO A 787 -52.03 -5.34 25.31
CA PRO A 787 -51.69 -4.36 26.34
C PRO A 787 -50.70 -3.25 25.90
N ALA A 788 -51.13 -2.01 26.16
CA ALA A 788 -50.40 -0.86 26.69
C ALA A 788 -48.95 -0.50 26.26
N THR A 789 -48.81 0.73 25.76
CA THR A 789 -47.57 1.49 25.51
C THR A 789 -47.00 2.21 26.74
N SER A 790 -45.67 2.12 26.94
CA SER A 790 -44.79 3.08 27.64
C SER A 790 -43.33 2.70 27.34
N SER A 791 -42.31 3.56 27.22
CA SER A 791 -42.18 5.03 27.37
C SER A 791 -40.88 5.50 26.67
N SER A 792 -40.83 6.74 26.16
CA SER A 792 -39.63 7.32 25.52
C SER A 792 -38.52 7.69 26.52
N PRO A 793 -37.23 7.57 26.16
CA PRO A 793 -36.12 8.21 26.88
C PRO A 793 -35.87 9.65 26.37
N SER A 794 -35.56 10.55 27.31
CA SER A 794 -35.36 11.99 27.06
C SER A 794 -34.00 12.32 26.41
N THR A 795 -34.00 13.29 25.50
CA THR A 795 -32.78 13.83 24.87
C THR A 795 -32.11 14.87 25.76
N THR A 796 -30.89 14.59 26.23
CA THR A 796 -30.10 15.55 27.03
C THR A 796 -29.36 16.54 26.12
N ARG A 797 -29.50 17.84 26.42
CA ARG A 797 -28.98 18.95 25.61
C ARG A 797 -27.62 19.42 26.16
N ILE A 798 -26.53 19.13 25.45
CA ILE A 798 -25.19 19.63 25.83
C ILE A 798 -24.98 21.05 25.29
N VAL A 799 -24.43 21.91 26.15
CA VAL A 799 -24.13 23.33 25.85
C VAL A 799 -22.71 23.42 25.27
N SER A 800 -22.58 23.99 24.07
CA SER A 800 -21.28 24.21 23.42
C SER A 800 -20.76 25.61 23.75
N SER A 801 -19.65 25.69 24.48
CA SER A 801 -18.96 26.94 24.82
C SER A 801 -17.93 27.32 23.75
N THR A 802 -18.16 28.44 23.06
CA THR A 802 -17.25 28.98 22.03
C THR A 802 -16.08 29.71 22.67
N VAL A 803 -14.84 29.33 22.34
CA VAL A 803 -13.63 30.08 22.71
C VAL A 803 -12.98 30.62 21.43
N SER A 804 -12.97 31.94 21.28
CA SER A 804 -12.22 32.61 20.21
C SER A 804 -10.74 32.64 20.56
N MET A 805 -9.88 32.16 19.65
CA MET A 805 -8.45 32.47 19.67
C MET A 805 -8.04 33.17 18.38
N THR A 806 -7.49 34.36 18.55
CA THR A 806 -6.98 35.23 17.49
C THR A 806 -5.46 35.01 17.39
N THR A 807 -4.96 34.48 16.27
CA THR A 807 -3.52 34.34 16.03
C THR A 807 -3.12 34.85 14.65
N SER A 808 -2.24 35.85 14.65
CA SER A 808 -1.70 36.49 13.46
C SER A 808 -0.47 35.75 12.92
N LEU A 809 -0.41 35.56 11.60
CA LEU A 809 0.74 35.00 10.89
C LEU A 809 1.88 36.03 10.77
N PRO A 810 3.14 35.68 11.11
CA PRO A 810 4.31 36.44 10.69
C PRO A 810 4.74 36.04 9.27
N ALA A 811 5.21 37.01 8.48
CA ALA A 811 5.68 36.77 7.12
C ALA A 811 7.05 36.08 7.10
N SER A 812 7.25 35.14 6.17
CA SER A 812 8.56 34.56 5.85
C SER A 812 8.96 34.97 4.43
N SER A 813 10.17 35.51 4.29
CA SER A 813 10.70 36.06 3.04
C SER A 813 11.66 35.07 2.39
N THR A 814 11.43 34.73 1.12
CA THR A 814 12.43 34.01 0.30
C THR A 814 12.42 34.56 -1.12
N SER A 815 13.61 34.84 -1.65
CA SER A 815 13.82 35.56 -2.91
C SER A 815 13.41 34.72 -4.12
N THR A 816 12.26 35.05 -4.73
CA THR A 816 11.79 34.43 -5.96
C THR A 816 12.43 35.07 -7.19
N ALA A 817 12.74 34.27 -8.22
CA ALA A 817 13.07 34.78 -9.54
C ALA A 817 11.92 35.67 -10.04
N THR A 818 12.21 36.92 -10.40
CA THR A 818 11.20 37.95 -10.67
C THR A 818 10.34 37.57 -11.88
N ALA A 819 9.08 37.24 -11.65
CA ALA A 819 8.12 37.00 -12.72
C ALA A 819 8.07 38.21 -13.69
N PRO A 820 7.94 37.98 -15.02
CA PRO A 820 8.00 39.05 -16.01
C PRO A 820 6.90 40.09 -15.76
N ARG A 821 7.34 41.32 -15.48
CA ARG A 821 6.45 42.45 -15.18
C ARG A 821 5.92 43.08 -16.47
N CYS A 822 4.61 43.26 -16.57
CA CYS A 822 4.00 43.97 -17.69
C CYS A 822 4.00 45.49 -17.47
N THR A 823 4.48 46.26 -18.44
CA THR A 823 4.42 47.73 -18.35
C THR A 823 3.06 48.26 -18.82
N THR A 824 2.56 47.82 -19.98
CA THR A 824 1.28 48.25 -20.57
C THR A 824 0.70 47.22 -21.56
N ASN A 825 0.01 46.18 -21.06
CA ASN A 825 -0.68 45.16 -21.88
C ASN A 825 0.17 44.30 -22.84
N THR A 826 1.51 44.32 -22.73
CA THR A 826 2.43 43.55 -23.59
C THR A 826 2.58 42.06 -23.23
N CYS A 827 1.79 41.53 -22.30
CA CYS A 827 1.60 40.07 -22.19
C CYS A 827 0.79 39.62 -23.40
N GLY A 828 1.39 38.86 -24.33
CA GLY A 828 0.76 38.51 -25.60
C GLY A 828 -0.70 38.05 -25.48
N ALA A 829 -1.60 38.77 -26.14
CA ALA A 829 -3.06 38.59 -26.20
C ALA A 829 -3.85 38.69 -24.87
N SER A 830 -3.41 38.09 -23.77
CA SER A 830 -4.12 38.06 -22.46
C SER A 830 -3.28 37.31 -21.40
N SER A 831 -3.01 37.78 -20.19
CA SER A 831 -3.54 38.94 -19.46
C SER A 831 -2.50 39.56 -18.51
N CYS A 832 -2.59 40.88 -18.26
CA CYS A 832 -1.80 41.57 -17.25
C CYS A 832 -2.65 41.83 -15.99
N CYS A 833 -2.17 41.48 -14.80
CA CYS A 833 -2.82 41.78 -13.52
C CYS A 833 -2.01 42.84 -12.77
N PRO A 834 -2.55 44.04 -12.47
CA PRO A 834 -1.90 45.03 -11.62
C PRO A 834 -1.99 44.63 -10.13
N ASP A 835 -1.47 43.45 -9.79
CA ASP A 835 -1.58 42.83 -8.46
C ASP A 835 -1.03 43.76 -7.37
N LYS A 836 -1.85 44.02 -6.33
CA LYS A 836 -1.54 44.99 -5.28
C LYS A 836 -0.28 44.67 -4.45
N ARG A 837 0.15 43.41 -4.40
CA ARG A 837 1.38 42.97 -3.69
C ARG A 837 2.60 42.97 -4.60
N ASN A 838 2.43 42.46 -5.82
CA ASN A 838 3.53 42.07 -6.70
C ASN A 838 3.76 43.06 -7.86
N GLY A 839 2.87 44.03 -8.03
CA GLY A 839 2.83 44.93 -9.18
C GLY A 839 2.21 44.25 -10.40
N ASN A 840 2.45 44.83 -11.57
CA ASN A 840 1.93 44.33 -12.83
C ASN A 840 2.57 42.97 -13.21
N LEU A 841 1.80 41.88 -13.10
CA LEU A 841 2.20 40.51 -13.45
C LEU A 841 1.53 40.04 -14.74
N CYS A 842 2.30 39.44 -15.66
CA CYS A 842 1.70 38.62 -16.71
C CYS A 842 1.18 37.29 -16.12
N TYR A 843 -0.02 36.88 -16.51
CA TYR A 843 -0.61 35.60 -16.09
C TYR A 843 -1.31 34.89 -17.25
N SER A 844 -1.41 33.55 -17.16
CA SER A 844 -2.26 32.77 -18.06
C SER A 844 -3.71 32.77 -17.55
N PRO A 845 -4.68 33.31 -18.31
CA PRO A 845 -6.08 33.29 -17.92
C PRO A 845 -6.72 31.89 -17.88
N SER A 846 -6.01 30.85 -18.36
CA SER A 846 -6.45 29.44 -18.20
C SER A 846 -6.32 28.93 -16.76
N ASN A 847 -5.41 29.52 -15.97
CA ASN A 847 -5.01 28.98 -14.66
C ASN A 847 -5.23 30.01 -13.53
N TYR A 848 -5.30 31.29 -13.86
CA TYR A 848 -5.42 32.39 -12.91
C TYR A 848 -6.46 33.41 -13.38
N SER A 849 -6.99 34.18 -12.44
CA SER A 849 -7.85 35.33 -12.68
C SER A 849 -7.39 36.53 -11.84
N CYS A 850 -7.32 37.71 -12.47
CA CYS A 850 -7.09 38.96 -11.75
C CYS A 850 -8.41 39.43 -11.14
N VAL A 851 -8.60 39.21 -9.85
CA VAL A 851 -9.87 39.46 -9.15
C VAL A 851 -9.77 40.70 -8.26
N VAL A 852 -10.84 41.48 -8.24
CA VAL A 852 -10.96 42.64 -7.34
C VAL A 852 -11.30 42.13 -5.94
N ASP A 853 -10.49 42.54 -4.96
CA ASP A 853 -10.66 42.17 -3.57
C ASP A 853 -11.93 42.74 -2.96
N ARG A 854 -12.73 41.87 -2.32
CA ARG A 854 -14.02 42.26 -1.74
C ARG A 854 -13.89 43.17 -0.51
N SER A 855 -12.73 43.23 0.14
CA SER A 855 -12.49 44.04 1.33
C SER A 855 -11.86 45.39 1.06
N ASN A 856 -10.97 45.49 0.05
CA ASN A 856 -10.17 46.69 -0.18
C ASN A 856 -10.22 47.23 -1.62
N GLY A 857 -10.98 46.59 -2.52
CA GLY A 857 -11.19 47.05 -3.89
C GLY A 857 -9.95 47.02 -4.79
N SER A 858 -8.81 46.52 -4.31
CA SER A 858 -7.60 46.39 -5.10
C SER A 858 -7.59 45.04 -5.86
N PRO A 859 -7.02 44.98 -7.08
CA PRO A 859 -6.88 43.73 -7.81
C PRO A 859 -5.74 42.87 -7.27
N TYR A 860 -5.97 41.55 -7.23
CA TYR A 860 -4.98 40.52 -6.87
C TYR A 860 -5.06 39.36 -7.87
N LEU A 861 -3.92 38.72 -8.12
CA LEU A 861 -3.86 37.51 -8.93
C LEU A 861 -4.18 36.30 -8.06
N CYS A 862 -5.29 35.61 -8.38
CA CYS A 862 -5.71 34.38 -7.71
C CYS A 862 -5.85 33.23 -8.72
N GLY A 863 -5.93 31.99 -8.25
CA GLY A 863 -6.26 30.83 -9.10
C GLY A 863 -7.61 31.01 -9.79
N LEU A 864 -7.80 30.38 -10.96
CA LEU A 864 -9.05 30.49 -11.72
C LEU A 864 -10.24 30.04 -10.85
N GLY A 865 -11.25 30.90 -10.74
CA GLY A 865 -12.46 30.64 -9.94
C GLY A 865 -12.37 31.05 -8.47
N SER A 866 -11.18 31.36 -7.94
CA SER A 866 -11.03 31.94 -6.60
C SER A 866 -11.47 33.41 -6.54
N MET A 867 -11.86 33.88 -5.35
CA MET A 867 -12.05 35.30 -5.04
C MET A 867 -10.98 35.80 -4.07
N SER A 868 -10.85 37.12 -3.86
CA SER A 868 -9.88 37.70 -2.90
C SER A 868 -10.56 38.44 -1.75
N CYS A 869 -10.01 38.28 -0.54
CA CYS A 869 -10.40 38.98 0.69
C CYS A 869 -9.15 39.47 1.44
N ASN A 870 -8.98 40.80 1.54
CA ASN A 870 -7.79 41.45 2.09
C ASN A 870 -6.45 40.91 1.52
N GLY A 871 -6.46 40.53 0.24
CA GLY A 871 -5.33 39.94 -0.50
C GLY A 871 -5.14 38.43 -0.36
N ALA A 872 -5.93 37.74 0.46
CA ALA A 872 -5.93 36.28 0.51
C ALA A 872 -6.96 35.72 -0.49
N CYS A 873 -6.53 34.76 -1.31
CA CYS A 873 -7.40 34.08 -2.27
C CYS A 873 -8.19 32.95 -1.59
N PHE A 874 -9.47 32.79 -1.92
CA PHE A 874 -10.37 31.78 -1.33
C PHE A 874 -11.35 31.20 -2.36
N ASP A 875 -11.84 29.98 -2.11
CA ASP A 875 -12.89 29.35 -2.92
C ASP A 875 -14.27 29.95 -2.58
N PRO A 876 -14.99 30.58 -3.55
CA PRO A 876 -16.34 31.11 -3.35
C PRO A 876 -17.38 30.08 -2.89
N ASN A 877 -17.15 28.79 -3.12
CA ASN A 877 -18.12 27.73 -2.80
C ASN A 877 -18.08 27.32 -1.32
N GLY A 878 -16.92 27.40 -0.69
CA GLY A 878 -16.72 27.06 0.72
C GLY A 878 -16.68 28.27 1.67
N TYR A 879 -16.35 29.46 1.15
CA TYR A 879 -16.05 30.63 1.97
C TYR A 879 -16.61 31.94 1.41
N LYS A 880 -16.72 32.94 2.28
CA LYS A 880 -17.15 34.32 1.97
C LYS A 880 -16.26 35.34 2.70
N CYS A 881 -16.07 36.50 2.09
CA CYS A 881 -15.36 37.62 2.68
C CYS A 881 -16.33 38.49 3.50
N ILE A 882 -16.11 38.63 4.81
CA ILE A 882 -16.87 39.52 5.70
C ILE A 882 -15.90 40.41 6.46
N ASN A 883 -16.01 41.73 6.28
CA ASN A 883 -15.20 42.74 6.96
C ASN A 883 -13.68 42.45 6.91
N GLY A 884 -13.18 42.02 5.74
CA GLY A 884 -11.76 41.68 5.54
C GLY A 884 -11.30 40.32 6.04
N ASN A 885 -12.21 39.50 6.58
CA ASN A 885 -11.93 38.15 7.04
C ASN A 885 -12.59 37.11 6.12
N ILE A 886 -11.86 36.06 5.79
CA ILE A 886 -12.42 34.86 5.14
C ILE A 886 -13.12 34.05 6.22
N VAL A 887 -14.42 33.80 6.04
CA VAL A 887 -15.22 32.95 6.92
C VAL A 887 -15.93 31.88 6.09
N GLN A 888 -16.24 30.73 6.68
CA GLN A 888 -16.98 29.67 5.99
C GLN A 888 -18.37 30.17 5.55
N ALA A 889 -18.81 29.76 4.36
CA ALA A 889 -19.98 30.31 3.66
C ALA A 889 -21.32 30.03 4.35
#